data_AF-A0A812VX09-F1
#
_entry.id   AF-A0A812VX09-F1
#
_cell.length_a   1.000
_cell.length_b   1.000
_cell.length_c   1.000
_cell.angle_alpha   90.00
_cell.angle_beta   90.00
_cell.angle_gamma   90.00
#
_symmetry.space_group_name_H-M   'P 1'
#
loop_
_entity.id
_entity.type
_entity.pdbx_description
1 polymer ?
#
loop_
_entity_poly.entity_id
_entity_poly.type
_entity_poly.pdbx_seq_one_letter_code
_entity_poly.pdbx_strand_id
1 'polypeptide(L)'
;MSGWGWSGWNSGWKGGGAGWSEDNWRDGGKEGKRGGKGKDRGDAGSKGGSKGGNGKGQKDAAAPAKAPRGPGDALQAGESLRLNVNDCENGLLLMGSTGSGTRERAKRKTDSGTQWAGVRADCGVGGEGLWAFCVWNETGGNLRIGWSTADAKLALGTDRFSWGFGGTATKSHAGNFEKFGQTFGKDDAITCCVDLERRAILYFKNGREIPGDAFTFGKELSGEPLYPHVYAKEATFSISFDGSGGAPPLSGGFKWIAEAGNLVPHPSRVSGAGPAEVAQDEAGDSGPKFVLTPYGWRTVEQAGGITQEWRTSLDAYVRHFTSSLELEYEAERQAVLEKVQKRSTRQLQDEGIGIAGLCGEFDAVYGRVTLWPDGWRMPYLSEIKFGRAVLLSTMNGGVDLEDPKKTISAEVESIRDNTIILSTPYERLPSTGSGNDLYRVDLGPNIIANKRIDKMLDELQRCLGVDQAANPRDSIQKLNYNANLCGLLLPGAPLADALYADIHESSAAAAKWDPLTRAAPNPKADISRHAREKDIGAEKYTAHSDIHSEKDLNESQQNARDMVLEQRRRFTLVQGPPGTGKTTTAVAIICGWLKSNRGPVLASAFSNKGCDNVAQQLHALGVKVLRMGLCSAKEPYSLETRLQECGLRRGEKGMKAVFETVDVICATCIGCGMGPLDSKTFPFIVIDEAAQVIEPAVILPLGKGAVQTVMVGDQCQLPATVLSQEAQAKGLDISMFDRLLSMGMEYTLLTDQYRMHPSISAFPSWRFYRGDLKNAVTDADRQLPHGLPFRSPLVFLHVDAMESSGGASKKNEAEADCVAWVVEQVMQHEIRPESIGVISPYGAQVKLIQRSLPYNAQLAVQVSTVDAFQGSEREVIIFSLVRANRRGDVGFVADWRRLNVALTRARRLCVVIGNIPTWLQTESSLLRDWLGFHQVGKADVRAFRGYNVTALPADVAAKANALRQDFATKNPAPQKLARAQKAERNVSVAGKKAREITQALEDAIKASDEVVLKSVISQAKEAGIEKSIIDEAETVLESLAASKKLQAAMQSRDPTALVQAIILAKMTGVDEDKVQQAEDLMNELVVPSEEHGRSFYAPAPKTEKESVAEEAPTQKKKKKSWAGLLNTGPKYAGRNREDRAS
;
A
#
# COMPACT_ATOMS: atom_id res chain seq x y z
N MET A 1 45.92 -21.82 29.64
CA MET A 1 46.49 -23.20 29.64
C MET A 1 45.80 -23.94 28.49
N SER A 2 46.45 -24.67 27.59
CA SER A 2 47.87 -25.03 27.38
C SER A 2 48.14 -25.11 25.86
N GLY A 3 49.25 -24.60 25.33
CA GLY A 3 50.43 -25.41 24.93
C GLY A 3 50.34 -25.81 23.44
N TRP A 4 51.01 -25.16 22.48
CA TRP A 4 52.46 -25.11 22.15
C TRP A 4 53.02 -26.35 21.39
N GLY A 5 53.80 -26.07 20.32
CA GLY A 5 54.47 -27.03 19.40
C GLY A 5 54.07 -26.75 17.94
N TRP A 6 54.94 -26.43 16.96
CA TRP A 6 56.16 -27.10 16.42
C TRP A 6 55.82 -28.47 15.81
N SER A 7 56.31 -28.88 14.62
CA SER A 7 57.32 -28.37 13.64
C SER A 7 57.04 -29.04 12.26
N GLY A 8 57.66 -28.75 11.10
CA GLY A 8 58.75 -27.86 10.65
C GLY A 8 59.44 -28.43 9.38
N TRP A 9 60.48 -27.75 8.85
CA TRP A 9 61.47 -28.24 7.82
C TRP A 9 60.98 -28.35 6.35
N ASN A 10 61.61 -27.62 5.41
CA ASN A 10 62.66 -28.04 4.42
C ASN A 10 62.14 -28.97 3.30
N SER A 11 62.51 -28.88 2.01
CA SER A 11 63.44 -28.05 1.19
C SER A 11 62.98 -28.16 -0.29
N GLY A 12 63.42 -27.42 -1.33
CA GLY A 12 64.53 -26.49 -1.57
C GLY A 12 65.23 -26.85 -2.92
N TRP A 13 65.48 -25.88 -3.82
CA TRP A 13 66.07 -26.03 -5.19
C TRP A 13 65.20 -26.81 -6.20
N LYS A 14 65.25 -26.68 -7.54
CA LYS A 14 65.99 -25.91 -8.61
C LYS A 14 65.02 -25.83 -9.83
N GLY A 15 65.14 -25.05 -10.91
CA GLY A 15 66.09 -24.02 -11.35
C GLY A 15 66.19 -23.92 -12.90
N GLY A 16 66.00 -22.74 -13.51
CA GLY A 16 66.10 -22.48 -14.98
C GLY A 16 64.85 -22.80 -15.81
N GLY A 17 64.64 -22.27 -17.03
CA GLY A 17 65.37 -21.21 -17.77
C GLY A 17 65.03 -21.16 -19.29
N ALA A 18 64.99 -19.96 -19.90
CA ALA A 18 64.58 -19.65 -21.30
C ALA A 18 63.07 -19.91 -21.62
N GLY A 19 62.39 -19.28 -22.59
CA GLY A 19 62.77 -18.40 -23.72
C GLY A 19 62.32 -19.05 -25.04
N TRP A 20 61.73 -18.41 -26.07
CA TRP A 20 61.77 -17.05 -26.65
C TRP A 20 60.38 -16.69 -27.29
N SER A 21 59.92 -15.43 -27.25
CA SER A 21 59.86 -14.40 -28.33
C SER A 21 58.67 -14.46 -29.32
N GLU A 22 58.46 -13.34 -30.02
CA GLU A 22 57.47 -13.08 -31.09
C GLU A 22 57.80 -13.90 -32.39
N ASP A 23 56.95 -14.04 -33.43
CA ASP A 23 56.36 -12.96 -34.25
C ASP A 23 55.17 -13.40 -35.17
N ASN A 24 54.63 -12.45 -35.94
CA ASN A 24 53.46 -12.46 -36.82
C ASN A 24 53.50 -13.43 -38.02
N TRP A 25 52.32 -13.87 -38.49
CA TRP A 25 52.06 -14.23 -39.90
C TRP A 25 50.68 -13.71 -40.39
N ARG A 26 50.46 -13.73 -41.71
CA ARG A 26 49.57 -12.78 -42.45
C ARG A 26 48.35 -13.38 -43.16
N ASP A 27 47.43 -12.47 -43.53
CA ASP A 27 46.60 -12.40 -44.76
C ASP A 27 45.75 -13.62 -45.23
N GLY A 28 44.42 -13.42 -45.34
CA GLY A 28 43.89 -12.91 -46.62
C GLY A 28 43.09 -13.79 -47.61
N GLY A 29 41.89 -14.26 -47.24
CA GLY A 29 40.65 -14.10 -48.05
C GLY A 29 40.37 -14.93 -49.33
N LYS A 30 39.13 -14.75 -49.85
CA LYS A 30 38.53 -15.24 -51.14
C LYS A 30 38.35 -16.77 -51.27
N GLU A 31 37.48 -17.34 -52.14
CA GLU A 31 36.22 -16.94 -52.80
C GLU A 31 35.48 -18.22 -53.29
N GLY A 32 34.16 -18.21 -53.50
CA GLY A 32 33.46 -19.33 -54.19
C GLY A 32 31.93 -19.29 -54.15
N LYS A 33 31.27 -19.29 -55.33
CA LYS A 33 29.79 -19.33 -55.49
C LYS A 33 29.35 -20.39 -56.51
N ARG A 34 28.21 -21.04 -56.25
CA ARG A 34 27.11 -21.52 -57.16
C ARG A 34 26.38 -22.70 -56.48
N GLY A 35 25.07 -22.94 -56.67
CA GLY A 35 24.02 -22.16 -57.35
C GLY A 35 22.79 -23.03 -57.68
N GLY A 36 21.56 -22.51 -57.53
CA GLY A 36 20.30 -23.21 -57.81
C GLY A 36 19.15 -22.22 -58.12
N LYS A 37 18.04 -22.66 -58.75
CA LYS A 37 17.04 -21.78 -59.40
C LYS A 37 15.57 -22.00 -59.00
N GLY A 38 14.86 -20.88 -58.80
CA GLY A 38 13.46 -20.69 -59.24
C GLY A 38 12.33 -21.18 -58.32
N LYS A 39 11.05 -20.81 -58.57
CA LYS A 39 10.51 -19.76 -59.46
C LYS A 39 9.02 -19.46 -59.15
N ASP A 40 8.56 -18.24 -59.46
CA ASP A 40 7.16 -17.80 -59.73
C ASP A 40 6.00 -18.06 -58.72
N ARG A 41 5.36 -16.96 -58.28
CA ARG A 41 3.88 -16.75 -58.10
C ARG A 41 3.14 -17.60 -57.03
N GLY A 42 1.98 -17.19 -56.48
CA GLY A 42 1.19 -15.95 -56.61
C GLY A 42 -0.19 -16.07 -55.93
N ASP A 43 -0.98 -14.98 -55.97
CA ASP A 43 -2.40 -14.83 -55.58
C ASP A 43 -2.85 -14.93 -54.11
N ALA A 44 -4.04 -14.35 -53.85
CA ALA A 44 -4.67 -14.10 -52.54
C ALA A 44 -6.08 -14.72 -52.45
N GLY A 45 -6.67 -14.87 -51.25
CA GLY A 45 -7.97 -15.54 -51.12
C GLY A 45 -8.77 -15.40 -49.81
N SER A 46 -9.60 -14.34 -49.72
CA SER A 46 -11.02 -14.34 -49.26
C SER A 46 -11.53 -15.06 -47.97
N LYS A 47 -11.98 -14.24 -47.00
CA LYS A 47 -13.31 -14.19 -46.30
C LYS A 47 -14.08 -15.47 -45.82
N GLY A 48 -14.71 -15.34 -44.63
CA GLY A 48 -15.89 -16.09 -44.13
C GLY A 48 -15.57 -17.00 -42.92
N GLY A 49 -16.40 -17.22 -41.88
CA GLY A 49 -17.86 -17.03 -41.64
C GLY A 49 -18.51 -18.40 -41.31
N SER A 50 -19.61 -18.60 -40.56
CA SER A 50 -20.52 -17.79 -39.70
C SER A 50 -21.54 -18.72 -38.97
N LYS A 51 -22.38 -18.21 -38.05
CA LYS A 51 -23.54 -18.84 -37.34
C LYS A 51 -23.22 -19.80 -36.16
N GLY A 52 -24.07 -19.95 -35.11
CA GLY A 52 -25.26 -19.17 -34.68
C GLY A 52 -26.36 -19.97 -33.93
N GLY A 53 -27.12 -19.35 -32.99
CA GLY A 53 -28.29 -19.97 -32.28
C GLY A 53 -29.10 -19.01 -31.35
N ASN A 54 -30.37 -19.33 -31.01
CA ASN A 54 -31.32 -18.59 -30.13
C ASN A 54 -31.93 -19.56 -29.06
N GLY A 55 -32.67 -19.19 -27.99
CA GLY A 55 -32.92 -17.89 -27.30
C GLY A 55 -34.42 -17.51 -27.01
N LYS A 56 -34.74 -16.96 -25.80
CA LYS A 56 -36.06 -16.47 -25.22
C LYS A 56 -37.08 -17.54 -24.73
N GLY A 57 -37.97 -17.27 -23.73
CA GLY A 57 -38.05 -16.16 -22.73
C GLY A 57 -39.47 -15.78 -22.17
N GLN A 58 -39.52 -14.93 -21.10
CA GLN A 58 -40.69 -14.22 -20.46
C GLN A 58 -41.62 -15.12 -19.58
N LYS A 59 -42.47 -14.71 -18.59
CA LYS A 59 -43.13 -13.45 -18.06
C LYS A 59 -43.60 -13.69 -16.56
N ASP A 60 -44.38 -12.95 -15.73
CA ASP A 60 -45.14 -11.64 -15.68
C ASP A 60 -45.55 -11.16 -14.23
N ALA A 61 -46.05 -9.91 -14.07
CA ALA A 61 -46.93 -9.29 -13.00
C ALA A 61 -46.61 -9.36 -11.45
N ALA A 62 -46.98 -8.41 -10.54
CA ALA A 62 -47.32 -6.95 -10.59
C ALA A 62 -47.46 -6.27 -9.17
N ALA A 63 -47.19 -4.94 -9.08
CA ALA A 63 -47.55 -3.94 -8.02
C ALA A 63 -46.87 -4.00 -6.61
N PRO A 64 -46.83 -2.89 -5.80
CA PRO A 64 -47.35 -1.51 -5.98
C PRO A 64 -46.27 -0.40 -6.09
N ALA A 65 -46.70 0.87 -6.22
CA ALA A 65 -45.87 2.00 -6.67
C ALA A 65 -45.45 3.05 -5.60
N LYS A 66 -44.51 3.93 -5.99
CA LYS A 66 -44.22 5.23 -5.34
C LYS A 66 -44.53 6.39 -6.32
N ALA A 67 -44.76 7.58 -5.78
CA ALA A 67 -45.32 8.73 -6.51
C ALA A 67 -44.38 9.30 -7.61
N PRO A 68 -44.94 9.85 -8.72
CA PRO A 68 -44.17 10.50 -9.79
C PRO A 68 -43.62 11.87 -9.38
N ARG A 69 -42.60 12.35 -10.11
CA ARG A 69 -42.09 13.73 -10.03
C ARG A 69 -43.06 14.71 -10.72
N GLY A 70 -42.97 15.98 -10.35
CA GLY A 70 -43.79 17.04 -10.96
C GLY A 70 -43.24 17.54 -12.30
N PRO A 71 -44.09 18.09 -13.20
CA PRO A 71 -43.63 18.73 -14.43
C PRO A 71 -42.85 20.01 -14.08
N GLY A 72 -41.51 19.92 -14.14
CA GLY A 72 -40.59 21.00 -13.77
C GLY A 72 -39.25 20.52 -13.21
N ASP A 73 -39.16 19.28 -12.72
CA ASP A 73 -37.90 18.70 -12.24
C ASP A 73 -36.92 18.41 -13.41
N ALA A 74 -35.86 19.21 -13.52
CA ALA A 74 -34.79 18.98 -14.49
C ALA A 74 -34.00 17.68 -14.19
N LEU A 75 -33.34 17.12 -15.22
CA LEU A 75 -32.41 16.00 -15.05
C LEU A 75 -31.27 16.36 -14.11
N GLN A 76 -30.86 15.41 -13.28
CA GLN A 76 -29.68 15.57 -12.43
C GLN A 76 -28.40 15.32 -13.24
N ALA A 77 -27.32 16.02 -12.90
CA ALA A 77 -26.05 15.91 -13.61
C ALA A 77 -25.52 14.46 -13.58
N GLY A 78 -25.51 13.80 -14.74
CA GLY A 78 -25.14 12.40 -14.90
C GLY A 78 -26.29 11.48 -15.37
N GLU A 79 -27.55 11.93 -15.33
CA GLU A 79 -28.66 11.22 -15.98
C GLU A 79 -28.65 11.46 -17.50
N SER A 80 -28.73 10.39 -18.30
CA SER A 80 -28.81 10.45 -19.77
C SER A 80 -30.21 10.09 -20.29
N LEU A 81 -30.49 10.48 -21.54
CA LEU A 81 -31.73 10.16 -22.25
C LEU A 81 -31.69 8.72 -22.81
N ARG A 82 -32.78 7.97 -22.59
CA ARG A 82 -32.90 6.53 -22.90
C ARG A 82 -34.32 6.15 -23.31
N LEU A 83 -34.53 4.93 -23.78
CA LEU A 83 -35.84 4.32 -23.96
C LEU A 83 -36.47 3.97 -22.60
N ASN A 84 -37.75 4.26 -22.44
CA ASN A 84 -38.44 4.13 -21.17
C ASN A 84 -38.97 2.70 -20.97
N VAL A 85 -38.32 1.96 -20.07
CA VAL A 85 -38.72 0.57 -19.70
C VAL A 85 -40.16 0.51 -19.18
N ASN A 86 -40.63 1.56 -18.49
CA ASN A 86 -41.98 1.63 -17.93
C ASN A 86 -43.05 2.08 -18.94
N ASP A 87 -42.65 2.27 -20.21
CA ASP A 87 -43.49 2.81 -21.28
C ASP A 87 -43.10 2.16 -22.61
N CYS A 88 -43.08 0.83 -22.56
CA CYS A 88 -42.69 -0.08 -23.63
C CYS A 88 -43.72 -1.23 -23.70
N GLU A 89 -44.27 -1.50 -24.89
CA GLU A 89 -45.28 -2.54 -25.08
C GLU A 89 -44.71 -3.95 -25.00
N ASN A 90 -45.47 -4.83 -24.35
CA ASN A 90 -45.08 -6.21 -24.05
C ASN A 90 -44.57 -6.97 -25.28
N GLY A 91 -43.33 -7.45 -25.19
CA GLY A 91 -42.66 -8.26 -26.21
C GLY A 91 -41.69 -7.49 -27.14
N LEU A 92 -41.64 -6.15 -27.06
CA LEU A 92 -40.48 -5.40 -27.55
C LEU A 92 -39.36 -5.49 -26.49
N LEU A 93 -38.27 -6.20 -26.81
CA LEU A 93 -37.15 -6.36 -25.88
C LEU A 93 -36.19 -5.18 -26.04
N LEU A 94 -36.08 -4.33 -25.02
CA LEU A 94 -34.98 -3.35 -24.92
C LEU A 94 -33.68 -4.10 -24.58
N MET A 95 -32.58 -3.76 -25.25
CA MET A 95 -31.29 -4.47 -25.17
C MET A 95 -30.14 -3.57 -24.68
N GLY A 96 -30.45 -2.36 -24.18
CA GLY A 96 -29.49 -1.40 -23.62
C GLY A 96 -28.71 -0.60 -24.67
N SER A 97 -27.70 0.15 -24.21
CA SER A 97 -26.75 0.86 -25.06
C SER A 97 -25.78 -0.09 -25.77
N THR A 98 -25.27 0.33 -26.92
CA THR A 98 -24.49 -0.50 -27.86
C THR A 98 -23.07 -0.02 -28.12
N GLY A 99 -22.57 0.93 -27.33
CA GLY A 99 -21.21 1.45 -27.43
C GLY A 99 -21.03 2.72 -26.59
N SER A 100 -20.05 3.55 -26.95
CA SER A 100 -19.90 4.90 -26.40
C SER A 100 -20.96 5.86 -26.98
N GLY A 101 -21.83 6.37 -26.11
CA GLY A 101 -22.92 7.29 -26.44
C GLY A 101 -24.31 6.75 -26.06
N THR A 102 -25.34 7.56 -26.28
CA THR A 102 -26.75 7.23 -25.97
C THR A 102 -27.43 6.33 -27.02
N ARG A 103 -26.65 5.52 -27.75
CA ARG A 103 -27.18 4.62 -28.79
C ARG A 103 -27.77 3.34 -28.21
N GLU A 104 -29.06 3.38 -27.91
CA GLU A 104 -29.82 2.23 -27.42
C GLU A 104 -30.40 1.36 -28.54
N ARG A 105 -30.73 0.10 -28.21
CA ARG A 105 -31.21 -0.89 -29.18
C ARG A 105 -32.37 -1.72 -28.66
N ALA A 106 -33.33 -2.04 -29.52
CA ALA A 106 -34.54 -2.77 -29.17
C ALA A 106 -34.92 -3.82 -30.24
N LYS A 107 -35.64 -4.88 -29.84
CA LYS A 107 -35.93 -6.05 -30.68
C LYS A 107 -37.31 -6.65 -30.46
N ARG A 108 -38.16 -6.61 -31.49
CA ARG A 108 -39.38 -7.42 -31.59
C ARG A 108 -39.01 -8.79 -32.19
N LYS A 109 -39.41 -9.90 -31.55
CA LYS A 109 -39.29 -11.26 -32.15
C LYS A 109 -40.56 -11.63 -32.93
N THR A 110 -40.43 -12.65 -33.77
CA THR A 110 -41.40 -13.13 -34.78
C THR A 110 -42.23 -14.31 -34.25
N ASP A 111 -43.02 -14.09 -33.21
CA ASP A 111 -43.79 -15.15 -32.54
C ASP A 111 -45.29 -14.97 -32.88
N SER A 112 -45.71 -15.60 -34.00
CA SER A 112 -47.00 -15.44 -34.70
C SER A 112 -47.26 -14.04 -35.31
N GLY A 113 -47.65 -14.02 -36.59
CA GLY A 113 -47.67 -12.79 -37.39
C GLY A 113 -48.90 -11.91 -37.16
N THR A 114 -48.75 -10.81 -36.42
CA THR A 114 -49.41 -9.52 -36.72
C THR A 114 -48.99 -8.38 -35.77
N GLN A 115 -48.72 -8.69 -34.50
CA GLN A 115 -48.60 -7.68 -33.44
C GLN A 115 -47.31 -6.86 -33.49
N TRP A 116 -47.47 -5.58 -33.81
CA TRP A 116 -46.52 -4.51 -33.50
C TRP A 116 -46.34 -4.33 -31.97
N ALA A 117 -45.31 -3.60 -31.54
CA ALA A 117 -45.20 -3.03 -30.20
C ALA A 117 -44.32 -1.76 -30.20
N GLY A 118 -44.63 -0.77 -29.36
CA GLY A 118 -43.95 0.52 -29.29
C GLY A 118 -43.24 0.83 -27.98
N VAL A 119 -42.41 1.86 -28.03
CA VAL A 119 -41.69 2.43 -26.87
C VAL A 119 -41.43 3.92 -27.09
N ARG A 120 -41.50 4.70 -26.02
CA ARG A 120 -41.10 6.12 -25.98
C ARG A 120 -39.78 6.31 -25.23
N ALA A 121 -39.12 7.45 -25.44
CA ALA A 121 -37.99 7.86 -24.61
C ALA A 121 -38.43 8.31 -23.21
N ASP A 122 -37.52 8.26 -22.23
CA ASP A 122 -37.80 8.57 -20.83
C ASP A 122 -37.80 10.07 -20.52
N CYS A 123 -37.36 10.91 -21.47
CA CYS A 123 -37.59 12.36 -21.49
C CYS A 123 -37.99 12.84 -22.91
N GLY A 124 -38.56 14.03 -23.00
CA GLY A 124 -38.96 14.68 -24.24
C GLY A 124 -38.59 16.17 -24.26
N VAL A 125 -39.02 16.89 -25.29
CA VAL A 125 -38.80 18.34 -25.45
C VAL A 125 -40.11 19.11 -25.47
N GLY A 126 -40.12 20.29 -24.87
CA GLY A 126 -41.26 21.21 -24.84
C GLY A 126 -40.79 22.65 -24.87
N GLY A 127 -41.70 23.57 -25.21
CA GLY A 127 -41.37 24.98 -25.47
C GLY A 127 -41.05 25.21 -26.95
N GLU A 128 -39.86 25.73 -27.23
CA GLU A 128 -39.41 26.18 -28.57
C GLU A 128 -38.17 25.38 -29.05
N GLY A 129 -37.72 25.65 -30.27
CA GLY A 129 -36.53 25.04 -30.87
C GLY A 129 -36.77 23.84 -31.79
N LEU A 130 -35.67 23.43 -32.43
CA LEU A 130 -35.61 22.45 -33.51
C LEU A 130 -34.82 21.21 -33.06
N TRP A 131 -35.50 20.11 -32.81
CA TRP A 131 -34.95 18.92 -32.12
C TRP A 131 -35.04 17.65 -32.98
N ALA A 132 -34.03 16.77 -32.88
CA ALA A 132 -33.93 15.57 -33.70
C ALA A 132 -33.39 14.34 -32.93
N PHE A 133 -33.78 13.15 -33.41
CA PHE A 133 -33.20 11.85 -33.02
C PHE A 133 -33.09 10.93 -34.25
N CYS A 134 -32.20 9.94 -34.21
CA CYS A 134 -31.95 9.04 -35.35
C CYS A 134 -32.24 7.57 -35.01
N VAL A 135 -32.86 6.83 -35.94
CA VAL A 135 -33.21 5.41 -35.79
C VAL A 135 -32.74 4.60 -37.01
N TRP A 136 -32.14 3.43 -36.77
CA TRP A 136 -31.72 2.49 -37.81
C TRP A 136 -32.56 1.21 -37.77
N ASN A 137 -33.01 0.74 -38.93
CA ASN A 137 -33.76 -0.51 -39.06
C ASN A 137 -32.83 -1.68 -39.41
N GLU A 138 -32.30 -2.38 -38.41
CA GLU A 138 -31.20 -3.35 -38.58
C GLU A 138 -31.62 -4.65 -39.28
N THR A 139 -32.88 -5.07 -39.16
CA THR A 139 -33.38 -6.33 -39.73
C THR A 139 -34.35 -6.15 -40.88
N GLY A 140 -34.75 -4.92 -41.22
CA GLY A 140 -35.68 -4.65 -42.32
C GLY A 140 -37.15 -4.99 -42.00
N GLY A 141 -37.49 -5.15 -40.73
CA GLY A 141 -38.87 -5.29 -40.29
C GLY A 141 -39.65 -3.98 -40.45
N ASN A 142 -40.95 -3.99 -40.17
CA ASN A 142 -41.77 -2.81 -40.29
C ASN A 142 -41.60 -1.91 -39.07
N LEU A 143 -41.15 -0.67 -39.28
CA LEU A 143 -41.11 0.38 -38.26
C LEU A 143 -42.08 1.51 -38.60
N ARG A 144 -42.57 2.18 -37.56
CA ARG A 144 -42.98 3.59 -37.57
C ARG A 144 -42.12 4.33 -36.55
N ILE A 145 -41.68 5.52 -36.92
CA ILE A 145 -40.80 6.37 -36.11
C ILE A 145 -41.43 7.76 -36.07
N GLY A 146 -41.34 8.46 -34.94
CA GLY A 146 -41.95 9.78 -34.82
C GLY A 146 -42.00 10.32 -33.39
N TRP A 147 -42.98 11.18 -33.12
CA TRP A 147 -43.15 11.87 -31.85
C TRP A 147 -44.56 11.65 -31.27
N SER A 148 -44.71 11.85 -29.97
CA SER A 148 -46.00 11.85 -29.28
C SER A 148 -45.94 12.52 -27.91
N THR A 149 -47.08 12.90 -27.34
CA THR A 149 -47.16 13.27 -25.91
C THR A 149 -47.09 12.04 -25.00
N ALA A 150 -47.10 12.25 -23.68
CA ALA A 150 -47.06 11.18 -22.67
C ALA A 150 -48.35 10.32 -22.61
N ASP A 151 -49.51 10.91 -22.87
CA ASP A 151 -50.81 10.22 -22.78
C ASP A 151 -51.22 9.52 -24.08
N ALA A 152 -50.40 9.61 -25.14
CA ALA A 152 -50.61 8.85 -26.36
C ALA A 152 -50.47 7.33 -26.15
N LYS A 153 -51.07 6.54 -27.04
CA LYS A 153 -50.86 5.08 -27.10
C LYS A 153 -49.49 4.78 -27.71
N LEU A 154 -48.87 3.70 -27.23
CA LEU A 154 -47.63 3.15 -27.81
C LEU A 154 -47.82 2.59 -29.23
N ALA A 155 -49.08 2.43 -29.67
CA ALA A 155 -49.47 2.28 -31.06
C ALA A 155 -49.35 3.59 -31.89
N LEU A 156 -48.11 4.07 -32.06
CA LEU A 156 -47.74 5.32 -32.75
C LEU A 156 -48.53 5.59 -34.05
N GLY A 157 -49.20 6.75 -34.09
CA GLY A 157 -49.99 7.25 -35.21
C GLY A 157 -51.45 6.80 -35.22
N THR A 158 -51.88 5.97 -34.26
CA THR A 158 -53.28 5.49 -34.17
C THR A 158 -54.21 6.41 -33.35
N ASP A 159 -53.70 7.51 -32.81
CA ASP A 159 -54.49 8.48 -32.04
C ASP A 159 -54.05 9.94 -32.32
N ARG A 160 -54.81 10.88 -31.74
CA ARG A 160 -54.63 12.32 -31.94
C ARG A 160 -53.42 12.92 -31.19
N PHE A 161 -52.62 12.10 -30.52
CA PHE A 161 -51.51 12.53 -29.65
C PHE A 161 -50.15 11.96 -30.12
N SER A 162 -50.14 11.25 -31.25
CA SER A 162 -48.97 10.59 -31.81
C SER A 162 -48.90 10.79 -33.34
N TRP A 163 -47.68 10.97 -33.86
CA TRP A 163 -47.39 11.25 -35.27
C TRP A 163 -46.25 10.34 -35.73
N GLY A 164 -46.55 9.35 -36.57
CA GLY A 164 -45.58 8.32 -36.97
C GLY A 164 -45.42 8.19 -38.48
N PHE A 165 -44.18 8.19 -38.95
CA PHE A 165 -43.84 7.85 -40.33
C PHE A 165 -43.34 6.40 -40.44
N GLY A 166 -43.95 5.62 -41.33
CA GLY A 166 -43.72 4.18 -41.46
C GLY A 166 -43.00 3.75 -42.74
N GLY A 167 -42.24 2.65 -42.63
CA GLY A 167 -41.38 2.09 -43.70
C GLY A 167 -42.07 1.83 -45.04
N THR A 168 -43.40 1.69 -45.02
CA THR A 168 -44.30 1.56 -46.18
C THR A 168 -44.56 2.87 -46.94
N ALA A 169 -43.76 3.93 -46.73
CA ALA A 169 -43.97 5.30 -47.24
C ALA A 169 -45.33 5.86 -46.82
N THR A 170 -45.67 5.71 -45.54
CA THR A 170 -46.98 6.11 -44.99
C THR A 170 -46.81 6.93 -43.73
N LYS A 171 -47.37 8.13 -43.71
CA LYS A 171 -47.54 8.91 -42.48
C LYS A 171 -48.84 8.51 -41.78
N SER A 172 -48.84 8.56 -40.45
CA SER A 172 -49.96 8.12 -39.62
C SER A 172 -50.18 9.03 -38.41
N HIS A 173 -51.42 9.48 -38.24
CA HIS A 173 -51.89 10.32 -37.13
C HIS A 173 -53.41 10.15 -36.99
N ALA A 174 -53.94 10.17 -35.77
CA ALA A 174 -55.37 10.02 -35.46
C ALA A 174 -56.03 8.74 -36.03
N GLY A 175 -55.24 7.72 -36.37
CA GLY A 175 -55.72 6.50 -37.04
C GLY A 175 -55.85 6.63 -38.57
N ASN A 176 -55.62 7.81 -39.14
CA ASN A 176 -55.53 8.02 -40.58
C ASN A 176 -54.14 7.62 -41.08
N PHE A 177 -54.07 6.94 -42.24
CA PHE A 177 -52.84 6.48 -42.86
C PHE A 177 -52.75 7.00 -44.30
N GLU A 178 -51.86 7.95 -44.55
CA GLU A 178 -51.69 8.62 -45.84
C GLU A 178 -50.34 8.27 -46.46
N LYS A 179 -50.26 8.25 -47.80
CA LYS A 179 -48.98 8.09 -48.50
C LYS A 179 -48.15 9.37 -48.37
N PHE A 180 -46.90 9.23 -47.95
CA PHE A 180 -45.95 10.33 -47.76
C PHE A 180 -44.53 9.82 -47.98
N GLY A 181 -43.70 10.63 -48.64
CA GLY A 181 -42.28 10.35 -48.80
C GLY A 181 -41.96 9.07 -49.59
N GLN A 182 -40.89 8.39 -49.16
CA GLN A 182 -40.35 7.17 -49.78
C GLN A 182 -40.29 6.02 -48.77
N THR A 183 -40.19 4.78 -49.26
CA THR A 183 -40.10 3.60 -48.38
C THR A 183 -38.75 3.54 -47.68
N PHE A 184 -38.70 2.94 -46.50
CA PHE A 184 -37.46 2.63 -45.79
C PHE A 184 -37.49 1.24 -45.17
N GLY A 185 -36.34 0.57 -45.19
CA GLY A 185 -36.19 -0.85 -44.89
C GLY A 185 -34.87 -1.13 -44.19
N LYS A 186 -34.26 -2.29 -44.47
CA LYS A 186 -33.04 -2.74 -43.79
C LYS A 186 -31.88 -1.77 -44.01
N ASP A 187 -31.12 -1.52 -42.94
CA ASP A 187 -29.91 -0.69 -42.86
C ASP A 187 -30.12 0.81 -43.14
N ASP A 188 -31.35 1.24 -43.45
CA ASP A 188 -31.71 2.67 -43.54
C ASP A 188 -31.68 3.35 -42.16
N ALA A 189 -31.12 4.56 -42.14
CA ALA A 189 -31.14 5.50 -41.02
C ALA A 189 -32.22 6.57 -41.27
N ILE A 190 -33.18 6.69 -40.36
CA ILE A 190 -34.22 7.71 -40.38
C ILE A 190 -33.98 8.67 -39.22
N THR A 191 -33.64 9.92 -39.55
CA THR A 191 -33.65 11.02 -38.59
C THR A 191 -35.06 11.62 -38.55
N CYS A 192 -35.66 11.70 -37.38
CA CYS A 192 -36.94 12.35 -37.16
C CYS A 192 -36.71 13.70 -36.48
N CYS A 193 -37.29 14.75 -37.05
CA CYS A 193 -37.10 16.14 -36.63
C CYS A 193 -38.44 16.75 -36.23
N VAL A 194 -38.46 17.54 -35.16
CA VAL A 194 -39.60 18.38 -34.77
C VAL A 194 -39.17 19.85 -34.66
N ASP A 195 -39.89 20.71 -35.36
CA ASP A 195 -39.81 22.16 -35.27
C ASP A 195 -40.99 22.62 -34.41
N LEU A 196 -40.73 22.97 -33.15
CA LEU A 196 -41.78 23.37 -32.19
C LEU A 196 -42.31 24.78 -32.48
N GLU A 197 -41.53 25.63 -33.15
CA GLU A 197 -41.90 27.01 -33.52
C GLU A 197 -42.90 27.02 -34.67
N ARG A 198 -42.62 26.25 -35.73
CA ARG A 198 -43.52 26.03 -36.88
C ARG A 198 -44.64 25.02 -36.57
N ARG A 199 -44.51 24.25 -35.48
CA ARG A 199 -45.35 23.10 -35.13
C ARG A 199 -45.39 22.05 -36.25
N ALA A 200 -44.22 21.69 -36.76
CA ALA A 200 -44.04 20.75 -37.87
C ALA A 200 -43.17 19.55 -37.47
N ILE A 201 -43.45 18.39 -38.04
CA ILE A 201 -42.61 17.18 -37.94
C ILE A 201 -42.15 16.79 -39.34
N LEU A 202 -40.85 16.59 -39.50
CA LEU A 202 -40.16 16.29 -40.75
C LEU A 202 -39.26 15.06 -40.59
N TYR A 203 -38.85 14.46 -41.71
CA TYR A 203 -38.07 13.23 -41.70
C TYR A 203 -36.94 13.30 -42.73
N PHE A 204 -35.77 12.79 -42.36
CA PHE A 204 -34.63 12.62 -43.27
C PHE A 204 -34.32 11.13 -43.40
N LYS A 205 -34.14 10.65 -44.64
CA LYS A 205 -33.66 9.31 -44.94
C LYS A 205 -32.20 9.36 -45.34
N ASN A 206 -31.33 8.67 -44.60
CA ASN A 206 -29.89 8.57 -44.85
C ASN A 206 -29.23 9.97 -45.05
N GLY A 207 -29.65 10.96 -44.26
CA GLY A 207 -29.17 12.34 -44.33
C GLY A 207 -29.80 13.23 -45.41
N ARG A 208 -30.77 12.74 -46.18
CA ARG A 208 -31.52 13.53 -47.18
C ARG A 208 -32.95 13.78 -46.72
N GLU A 209 -33.42 15.02 -46.82
CA GLU A 209 -34.79 15.38 -46.45
C GLU A 209 -35.81 14.60 -47.31
N ILE A 210 -36.90 14.17 -46.68
CA ILE A 210 -38.11 13.72 -47.36
C ILE A 210 -38.98 14.96 -47.55
N PRO A 211 -39.15 15.49 -48.78
CA PRO A 211 -39.64 16.86 -48.96
C PRO A 211 -41.05 17.13 -48.39
N GLY A 212 -41.14 18.23 -47.62
CA GLY A 212 -42.38 18.78 -47.09
C GLY A 212 -42.73 18.29 -45.68
N ASP A 213 -43.46 19.13 -44.94
CA ASP A 213 -43.89 18.81 -43.58
C ASP A 213 -44.77 17.55 -43.57
N ALA A 214 -44.31 16.49 -42.90
CA ALA A 214 -45.08 15.26 -42.79
C ALA A 214 -46.37 15.51 -42.00
N PHE A 215 -46.25 16.25 -40.90
CA PHE A 215 -47.35 16.64 -40.05
C PHE A 215 -47.18 18.09 -39.61
N THR A 216 -48.28 18.83 -39.53
CA THR A 216 -48.38 20.08 -38.79
C THR A 216 -49.46 19.94 -37.73
N PHE A 217 -49.31 20.57 -36.57
CA PHE A 217 -50.22 20.40 -35.43
C PHE A 217 -50.69 21.72 -34.80
N GLY A 218 -51.91 21.69 -34.27
CA GLY A 218 -52.63 22.88 -33.81
C GLY A 218 -52.13 23.46 -32.48
N LYS A 219 -52.67 24.64 -32.12
CA LYS A 219 -52.38 25.32 -30.84
C LYS A 219 -52.77 24.50 -29.59
N GLU A 220 -53.59 23.46 -29.74
CA GLU A 220 -54.03 22.58 -28.65
C GLU A 220 -52.88 21.86 -27.93
N LEU A 221 -51.72 21.73 -28.57
CA LEU A 221 -50.51 21.09 -28.03
C LEU A 221 -49.43 22.11 -27.62
N SER A 222 -49.78 23.41 -27.52
CA SER A 222 -48.83 24.50 -27.33
C SER A 222 -48.29 24.57 -25.90
N GLY A 223 -47.32 23.69 -25.59
CA GLY A 223 -46.69 23.54 -24.27
C GLY A 223 -46.53 22.09 -23.84
N GLU A 224 -47.22 21.16 -24.51
CA GLU A 224 -47.13 19.73 -24.22
C GLU A 224 -45.77 19.15 -24.67
N PRO A 225 -45.04 18.40 -23.81
CA PRO A 225 -43.77 17.81 -24.20
C PRO A 225 -43.96 16.68 -25.22
N LEU A 226 -43.10 16.66 -26.24
CA LEU A 226 -43.04 15.62 -27.25
C LEU A 226 -41.85 14.69 -27.01
N TYR A 227 -42.14 13.39 -26.96
CA TYR A 227 -41.19 12.31 -26.68
C TYR A 227 -40.89 11.55 -27.99
N PRO A 228 -39.60 11.24 -28.27
CA PRO A 228 -39.22 10.29 -29.32
C PRO A 228 -39.93 8.95 -29.16
N HIS A 229 -40.46 8.40 -30.25
CA HIS A 229 -41.31 7.23 -30.24
C HIS A 229 -40.98 6.31 -31.43
N VAL A 230 -40.83 5.00 -31.17
CA VAL A 230 -40.70 3.97 -32.21
C VAL A 230 -41.71 2.84 -31.98
N TYR A 231 -42.45 2.47 -33.01
CA TYR A 231 -43.41 1.37 -33.03
C TYR A 231 -42.97 0.33 -34.05
N ALA A 232 -42.75 -0.91 -33.61
CA ALA A 232 -41.99 -1.93 -34.34
C ALA A 232 -42.76 -3.25 -34.49
N LYS A 233 -42.78 -3.78 -35.71
CA LYS A 233 -43.25 -5.14 -36.04
C LYS A 233 -42.11 -5.91 -36.71
N GLU A 234 -41.72 -7.02 -36.10
CA GLU A 234 -40.74 -7.98 -36.64
C GLU A 234 -39.35 -7.34 -36.94
N ALA A 235 -39.05 -6.24 -36.26
CA ALA A 235 -37.85 -5.43 -36.44
C ALA A 235 -36.92 -5.45 -35.20
N THR A 236 -35.62 -5.44 -35.45
CA THR A 236 -34.61 -4.91 -34.52
C THR A 236 -34.22 -3.51 -34.97
N PHE A 237 -34.17 -2.55 -34.05
CA PHE A 237 -33.74 -1.19 -34.35
C PHE A 237 -32.76 -0.67 -33.30
N SER A 238 -31.89 0.24 -33.71
CA SER A 238 -31.14 1.12 -32.81
C SER A 238 -31.71 2.53 -32.88
N ILE A 239 -31.66 3.27 -31.78
CA ILE A 239 -31.98 4.71 -31.68
C ILE A 239 -30.76 5.45 -31.13
N SER A 240 -30.57 6.72 -31.48
CA SER A 240 -29.52 7.59 -30.94
C SER A 240 -30.10 8.98 -30.68
N PHE A 241 -29.79 9.52 -29.49
CA PHE A 241 -30.32 10.79 -29.00
C PHE A 241 -29.30 11.94 -29.07
N ASP A 242 -28.03 11.64 -29.30
CA ASP A 242 -26.87 12.55 -29.36
C ASP A 242 -26.11 12.50 -30.71
N GLY A 243 -26.60 11.71 -31.68
CA GLY A 243 -25.94 11.47 -32.96
C GLY A 243 -24.84 10.39 -32.95
N SER A 244 -24.53 9.80 -31.79
CA SER A 244 -23.56 8.71 -31.65
C SER A 244 -23.92 7.48 -32.47
N GLY A 245 -22.89 6.69 -32.82
CA GLY A 245 -23.06 5.48 -33.63
C GLY A 245 -23.13 5.69 -35.14
N GLY A 246 -22.80 6.90 -35.63
CA GLY A 246 -22.75 7.22 -37.06
C GLY A 246 -24.08 7.71 -37.62
N ALA A 247 -24.79 8.58 -36.88
CA ALA A 247 -25.98 9.24 -37.42
C ALA A 247 -25.59 10.19 -38.57
N PRO A 248 -26.40 10.35 -39.63
CA PRO A 248 -26.17 11.37 -40.63
C PRO A 248 -26.18 12.77 -39.99
N PRO A 249 -25.31 13.70 -40.43
CA PRO A 249 -25.25 15.04 -39.86
C PRO A 249 -26.57 15.79 -40.08
N LEU A 250 -26.99 16.55 -39.07
CA LEU A 250 -28.19 17.38 -39.14
C LEU A 250 -27.99 18.55 -40.11
N SER A 251 -29.07 18.94 -40.78
CA SER A 251 -29.16 20.14 -41.62
C SER A 251 -30.46 20.88 -41.31
N GLY A 252 -30.63 22.12 -41.80
CA GLY A 252 -31.82 22.93 -41.51
C GLY A 252 -31.89 23.55 -40.11
N GLY A 253 -30.84 23.43 -39.29
CA GLY A 253 -30.75 24.08 -37.97
C GLY A 253 -31.16 23.20 -36.78
N PHE A 254 -31.58 21.95 -37.02
CA PHE A 254 -31.91 20.99 -35.97
C PHE A 254 -30.68 20.61 -35.13
N LYS A 255 -30.90 20.34 -33.84
CA LYS A 255 -29.94 19.78 -32.88
C LYS A 255 -30.36 18.41 -32.40
N TRP A 256 -29.42 17.62 -31.86
CA TRP A 256 -29.77 16.36 -31.23
C TRP A 256 -30.53 16.60 -29.92
N ILE A 257 -31.54 15.78 -29.64
CA ILE A 257 -32.40 15.95 -28.46
C ILE A 257 -31.62 15.87 -27.12
N ALA A 258 -30.51 15.13 -27.07
CA ALA A 258 -29.62 15.12 -25.90
C ALA A 258 -28.89 16.47 -25.64
N GLU A 259 -28.88 17.39 -26.60
CA GLU A 259 -28.37 18.76 -26.41
C GLU A 259 -29.40 19.72 -25.78
N ALA A 260 -30.65 19.27 -25.57
CA ALA A 260 -31.70 20.11 -25.01
C ALA A 260 -31.49 20.38 -23.51
N GLY A 261 -31.09 21.61 -23.16
CA GLY A 261 -30.89 22.04 -21.77
C GLY A 261 -32.16 22.08 -20.90
N ASN A 262 -33.32 21.76 -21.48
CA ASN A 262 -34.65 21.78 -20.87
C ASN A 262 -35.45 20.49 -21.15
N LEU A 263 -34.78 19.33 -21.26
CA LEU A 263 -35.44 18.02 -21.36
C LEU A 263 -36.46 17.80 -20.23
N VAL A 264 -37.66 17.36 -20.61
CA VAL A 264 -38.79 17.13 -19.70
C VAL A 264 -38.93 15.63 -19.41
N PRO A 265 -38.80 15.16 -18.16
CA PRO A 265 -39.00 13.74 -17.81
C PRO A 265 -40.41 13.22 -18.12
N HIS A 266 -40.51 11.99 -18.63
CA HIS A 266 -41.79 11.33 -18.84
C HIS A 266 -42.46 11.01 -17.49
N PRO A 267 -43.81 11.11 -17.34
CA PRO A 267 -44.48 10.88 -16.05
C PRO A 267 -44.25 9.48 -15.42
N SER A 268 -43.96 8.46 -16.24
CA SER A 268 -43.62 7.10 -15.78
C SER A 268 -42.11 6.86 -15.54
N ARG A 269 -41.26 7.88 -15.71
CA ARG A 269 -39.81 7.78 -15.53
C ARG A 269 -39.47 7.58 -14.05
N VAL A 270 -38.79 6.48 -13.74
CA VAL A 270 -38.22 6.22 -12.40
C VAL A 270 -36.74 6.60 -12.39
N SER A 271 -36.34 7.39 -11.40
CA SER A 271 -34.92 7.71 -11.18
C SER A 271 -34.20 6.51 -10.56
N GLY A 272 -33.46 5.78 -11.40
CA GLY A 272 -32.70 4.59 -11.04
C GLY A 272 -32.05 3.90 -12.25
N ALA A 273 -31.07 3.04 -11.95
CA ALA A 273 -30.48 2.11 -12.92
C ALA A 273 -31.45 0.94 -13.22
N GLY A 274 -31.30 0.31 -14.40
CA GLY A 274 -32.22 -0.72 -14.88
C GLY A 274 -32.01 -2.11 -14.25
N PRO A 275 -33.03 -3.01 -14.32
CA PRO A 275 -33.00 -4.28 -13.61
C PRO A 275 -32.54 -5.49 -14.44
N ALA A 276 -31.95 -6.46 -13.72
CA ALA A 276 -31.89 -7.88 -14.03
C ALA A 276 -32.96 -8.60 -13.14
N GLU A 277 -33.43 -9.84 -13.36
CA GLU A 277 -33.06 -10.87 -14.33
C GLU A 277 -34.20 -11.91 -14.55
N VAL A 278 -33.85 -13.08 -15.12
CA VAL A 278 -34.58 -14.36 -15.38
C VAL A 278 -35.90 -14.67 -14.64
N ALA A 279 -36.78 -15.43 -15.32
CA ALA A 279 -37.75 -16.35 -14.69
C ALA A 279 -37.74 -17.72 -15.41
N GLN A 280 -37.81 -18.82 -14.63
CA GLN A 280 -38.24 -20.13 -15.13
C GLN A 280 -38.81 -21.02 -13.99
N ASP A 281 -40.12 -21.25 -14.06
CA ASP A 281 -41.00 -22.34 -13.59
C ASP A 281 -40.88 -23.08 -12.23
N GLU A 282 -42.07 -23.21 -11.62
CA GLU A 282 -42.60 -24.26 -10.73
C GLU A 282 -42.01 -24.53 -9.33
N ALA A 283 -42.55 -23.76 -8.37
CA ALA A 283 -43.38 -24.27 -7.26
C ALA A 283 -42.88 -25.49 -6.45
N GLY A 284 -42.20 -25.21 -5.33
CA GLY A 284 -41.99 -26.17 -4.23
C GLY A 284 -42.07 -25.49 -2.86
N ASP A 285 -43.15 -25.75 -2.11
CA ASP A 285 -43.47 -25.07 -0.85
C ASP A 285 -42.31 -25.13 0.16
N SER A 286 -41.79 -23.95 0.49
CA SER A 286 -40.88 -23.70 1.60
C SER A 286 -40.74 -22.19 1.77
N GLY A 287 -40.87 -21.72 3.01
CA GLY A 287 -40.64 -20.31 3.36
C GLY A 287 -39.23 -19.83 2.98
N PRO A 288 -38.96 -18.51 3.00
CA PRO A 288 -37.73 -17.91 2.46
C PRO A 288 -36.48 -18.68 2.93
N LYS A 289 -35.77 -19.31 1.98
CA LYS A 289 -34.65 -20.20 2.27
C LYS A 289 -33.48 -19.40 2.80
N PHE A 290 -33.43 -19.25 4.12
CA PHE A 290 -32.32 -18.61 4.80
C PHE A 290 -31.06 -19.46 4.61
N VAL A 291 -29.99 -18.82 4.14
CA VAL A 291 -28.65 -19.41 4.13
C VAL A 291 -27.90 -18.91 5.36
N LEU A 292 -27.31 -19.83 6.12
CA LEU A 292 -26.43 -19.47 7.23
C LEU A 292 -25.11 -18.95 6.66
N THR A 293 -24.93 -17.63 6.71
CA THR A 293 -23.65 -16.97 6.41
C THR A 293 -22.83 -16.84 7.71
N PRO A 294 -21.52 -16.54 7.64
CA PRO A 294 -20.74 -16.16 8.83
C PRO A 294 -21.31 -14.95 9.59
N TYR A 295 -22.17 -14.17 8.94
CA TYR A 295 -22.85 -12.99 9.49
C TYR A 295 -24.33 -13.30 9.86
N GLY A 296 -24.65 -14.57 10.13
CA GLY A 296 -25.99 -15.05 10.47
C GLY A 296 -26.84 -15.48 9.27
N TRP A 297 -28.09 -15.85 9.55
CA TRP A 297 -29.09 -16.24 8.56
C TRP A 297 -29.49 -15.06 7.68
N ARG A 298 -29.41 -15.21 6.35
CA ARG A 298 -29.84 -14.20 5.36
C ARG A 298 -30.67 -14.82 4.24
N THR A 299 -31.50 -14.02 3.57
CA THR A 299 -32.18 -14.44 2.33
C THR A 299 -31.20 -14.51 1.17
N VAL A 300 -31.52 -15.32 0.15
CA VAL A 300 -30.63 -15.55 -1.01
C VAL A 300 -30.31 -14.26 -1.77
N GLU A 301 -31.28 -13.35 -1.89
CA GLU A 301 -31.13 -12.02 -2.51
C GLU A 301 -30.16 -11.10 -1.76
N GLN A 302 -29.92 -11.35 -0.46
CA GLN A 302 -28.92 -10.63 0.35
C GLN A 302 -27.53 -11.29 0.32
N ALA A 303 -27.35 -12.32 -0.52
CA ALA A 303 -26.12 -13.10 -0.65
C ALA A 303 -25.52 -13.10 -2.08
N GLY A 304 -26.16 -12.45 -3.06
CA GLY A 304 -25.63 -12.25 -4.41
C GLY A 304 -26.29 -11.05 -5.12
N GLY A 305 -25.69 -10.44 -6.13
CA GLY A 305 -24.44 -10.84 -6.81
C GLY A 305 -23.67 -9.68 -7.47
N ILE A 306 -22.61 -10.07 -8.16
CA ILE A 306 -21.62 -9.19 -8.82
C ILE A 306 -22.21 -8.48 -10.04
N THR A 307 -21.95 -7.17 -10.19
CA THR A 307 -22.38 -6.40 -11.38
C THR A 307 -21.53 -6.71 -12.61
N GLN A 308 -22.08 -6.51 -13.81
CA GLN A 308 -21.36 -6.79 -15.05
C GLN A 308 -20.14 -5.86 -15.25
N GLU A 309 -20.22 -4.61 -14.80
CA GLU A 309 -19.13 -3.63 -14.86
C GLU A 309 -17.94 -4.05 -13.96
N TRP A 310 -18.23 -4.64 -12.80
CA TRP A 310 -17.24 -5.27 -11.93
C TRP A 310 -16.62 -6.49 -12.62
N ARG A 311 -17.44 -7.33 -13.30
CA ARG A 311 -16.89 -8.47 -14.07
C ARG A 311 -15.89 -8.02 -15.14
N THR A 312 -16.29 -7.03 -15.96
CA THR A 312 -15.41 -6.45 -17.00
C THR A 312 -14.15 -5.82 -16.41
N SER A 313 -14.23 -5.20 -15.23
CA SER A 313 -13.07 -4.54 -14.62
C SER A 313 -12.13 -5.52 -13.92
N LEU A 314 -12.63 -6.62 -13.33
CA LEU A 314 -11.79 -7.69 -12.79
C LEU A 314 -11.08 -8.44 -13.92
N ASP A 315 -11.79 -8.72 -15.00
CA ASP A 315 -11.23 -9.33 -16.21
C ASP A 315 -10.15 -8.43 -16.85
N ALA A 316 -10.37 -7.11 -16.92
CA ALA A 316 -9.36 -6.15 -17.36
C ALA A 316 -8.13 -6.12 -16.43
N TYR A 317 -8.34 -6.09 -15.11
CA TYR A 317 -7.27 -6.17 -14.11
C TYR A 317 -6.43 -7.45 -14.25
N VAL A 318 -7.08 -8.61 -14.40
CA VAL A 318 -6.41 -9.91 -14.60
C VAL A 318 -5.60 -9.89 -15.90
N ARG A 319 -6.22 -9.54 -17.04
CA ARG A 319 -5.53 -9.45 -18.34
C ARG A 319 -4.35 -8.49 -18.32
N HIS A 320 -4.50 -7.33 -17.66
CA HIS A 320 -3.42 -6.36 -17.50
C HIS A 320 -2.21 -6.98 -16.78
N PHE A 321 -2.42 -7.58 -15.60
CA PHE A 321 -1.31 -8.11 -14.82
C PHE A 321 -0.72 -9.39 -15.39
N THR A 322 -1.50 -10.32 -15.94
CA THR A 322 -0.97 -11.49 -16.66
C THR A 322 -0.05 -11.05 -17.81
N SER A 323 -0.50 -10.14 -18.68
CA SER A 323 0.32 -9.64 -19.79
C SER A 323 1.54 -8.79 -19.37
N SER A 324 1.64 -8.42 -18.10
CA SER A 324 2.79 -7.69 -17.53
C SER A 324 3.77 -8.65 -16.85
N LEU A 325 3.26 -9.69 -16.18
CA LEU A 325 4.04 -10.78 -15.61
C LEU A 325 4.70 -11.65 -16.69
N GLU A 326 4.06 -11.84 -17.84
CA GLU A 326 4.66 -12.48 -19.02
C GLU A 326 5.89 -11.71 -19.54
N LEU A 327 5.79 -10.37 -19.63
CA LEU A 327 6.89 -9.50 -20.06
C LEU A 327 8.04 -9.45 -19.05
N GLU A 328 7.73 -9.47 -17.76
CA GLU A 328 8.74 -9.55 -16.69
C GLU A 328 9.40 -10.94 -16.64
N TYR A 329 8.62 -12.00 -16.85
CA TYR A 329 9.11 -13.37 -16.91
C TYR A 329 10.12 -13.56 -18.04
N GLU A 330 9.78 -13.13 -19.27
CA GLU A 330 10.68 -13.26 -20.41
C GLU A 330 11.93 -12.39 -20.23
N ALA A 331 11.83 -11.23 -19.56
CA ALA A 331 12.99 -10.42 -19.21
C ALA A 331 13.93 -11.10 -18.19
N GLU A 332 13.42 -11.70 -17.10
CA GLU A 332 14.27 -12.48 -16.18
C GLU A 332 14.85 -13.72 -16.90
N ARG A 333 14.03 -14.40 -17.71
CA ARG A 333 14.45 -15.58 -18.48
C ARG A 333 15.59 -15.25 -19.45
N GLN A 334 15.48 -14.18 -20.22
CA GLN A 334 16.55 -13.74 -21.13
C GLN A 334 17.80 -13.29 -20.35
N ALA A 335 17.65 -12.57 -19.23
CA ALA A 335 18.79 -12.20 -18.38
C ALA A 335 19.50 -13.42 -17.75
N VAL A 336 18.76 -14.46 -17.39
CA VAL A 336 19.30 -15.73 -16.87
C VAL A 336 19.94 -16.55 -17.99
N LEU A 337 19.29 -16.69 -19.15
CA LEU A 337 19.88 -17.34 -20.33
C LEU A 337 21.17 -16.65 -20.75
N GLU A 338 21.20 -15.32 -20.81
CA GLU A 338 22.41 -14.55 -21.07
C GLU A 338 23.49 -14.84 -20.02
N LYS A 339 23.13 -14.85 -18.72
CA LYS A 339 24.09 -15.17 -17.65
C LYS A 339 24.73 -16.55 -17.84
N VAL A 340 23.91 -17.57 -18.14
CA VAL A 340 24.31 -18.99 -18.16
C VAL A 340 24.98 -19.40 -19.47
N GLN A 341 24.48 -18.94 -20.62
CA GLN A 341 25.00 -19.34 -21.94
C GLN A 341 26.27 -18.60 -22.35
N LYS A 342 26.48 -17.34 -21.92
CA LYS A 342 27.69 -16.56 -22.27
C LYS A 342 28.90 -16.87 -21.39
N ARG A 343 28.80 -17.84 -20.47
CA ARG A 343 29.86 -18.24 -19.53
C ARG A 343 30.19 -19.72 -19.67
N SER A 344 31.46 -20.06 -19.52
CA SER A 344 31.87 -21.45 -19.30
C SER A 344 31.37 -21.95 -17.93
N THR A 345 31.16 -23.25 -17.80
CA THR A 345 30.78 -23.92 -16.55
C THR A 345 31.69 -23.54 -15.38
N ARG A 346 33.00 -23.40 -15.64
CA ARG A 346 33.98 -22.96 -14.64
C ARG A 346 33.73 -21.52 -14.16
N GLN A 347 33.44 -20.59 -15.06
CA GLN A 347 33.09 -19.21 -14.69
C GLN A 347 31.78 -19.13 -13.89
N LEU A 348 30.82 -20.00 -14.17
CA LEU A 348 29.57 -20.11 -13.39
C LEU A 348 29.84 -20.61 -11.97
N GLN A 349 30.78 -21.55 -11.79
CA GLN A 349 31.25 -22.01 -10.49
C GLN A 349 32.08 -20.94 -9.76
N ASP A 350 33.03 -20.29 -10.44
CA ASP A 350 33.88 -19.23 -9.88
C ASP A 350 33.05 -17.99 -9.46
N GLU A 351 31.95 -17.68 -10.16
CA GLU A 351 31.00 -16.63 -9.77
C GLU A 351 29.95 -17.11 -8.74
N GLY A 352 29.87 -18.40 -8.42
CA GLY A 352 28.90 -18.97 -7.46
C GLY A 352 27.45 -19.02 -7.95
N ILE A 353 27.26 -19.03 -9.27
CA ILE A 353 25.94 -18.99 -9.96
C ILE A 353 25.64 -20.26 -10.78
N GLY A 354 26.51 -21.26 -10.71
CA GLY A 354 26.30 -22.61 -11.24
C GLY A 354 27.19 -23.65 -10.53
N ILE A 355 26.81 -24.92 -10.61
CA ILE A 355 27.51 -26.08 -10.04
C ILE A 355 27.48 -27.20 -11.08
N ALA A 356 28.56 -27.99 -11.17
CA ALA A 356 28.71 -29.04 -12.18
C ALA A 356 29.44 -30.26 -11.63
N GLY A 357 29.24 -31.42 -12.25
CA GLY A 357 29.84 -32.69 -11.81
C GLY A 357 29.14 -33.29 -10.60
N LEU A 358 27.80 -33.20 -10.57
CA LEU A 358 26.97 -33.75 -9.50
C LEU A 358 26.38 -35.11 -9.91
N CYS A 359 26.42 -36.07 -9.00
CA CYS A 359 25.56 -37.26 -9.04
C CYS A 359 24.18 -36.91 -8.48
N GLY A 360 23.16 -37.75 -8.74
CA GLY A 360 21.79 -37.46 -8.30
C GLY A 360 20.83 -38.63 -8.29
N GLU A 361 19.83 -38.54 -7.40
CA GLU A 361 18.69 -39.46 -7.29
C GLU A 361 17.36 -38.67 -7.36
N PHE A 362 16.26 -39.34 -7.69
CA PHE A 362 14.92 -38.74 -7.74
C PHE A 362 13.93 -39.52 -6.86
N ASP A 363 13.28 -38.79 -5.94
CA ASP A 363 12.17 -39.26 -5.12
C ASP A 363 10.85 -38.78 -5.74
N ALA A 364 10.18 -39.72 -6.43
CA ALA A 364 8.91 -39.49 -7.10
C ALA A 364 7.72 -39.32 -6.15
N VAL A 365 7.84 -39.68 -4.87
CA VAL A 365 6.75 -39.55 -3.88
C VAL A 365 6.63 -38.10 -3.40
N TYR A 366 7.75 -37.38 -3.33
CA TYR A 366 7.80 -35.99 -2.84
C TYR A 366 8.21 -34.97 -3.91
N GLY A 367 8.43 -35.39 -5.17
CA GLY A 367 8.88 -34.50 -6.26
C GLY A 367 10.24 -33.90 -5.98
N ARG A 368 11.18 -34.72 -5.49
CA ARG A 368 12.48 -34.27 -4.96
C ARG A 368 13.67 -34.84 -5.72
N VAL A 369 14.69 -34.02 -5.88
CA VAL A 369 16.01 -34.45 -6.35
C VAL A 369 17.01 -34.23 -5.23
N THR A 370 17.74 -35.28 -4.81
CA THR A 370 18.97 -35.11 -4.03
C THR A 370 20.15 -35.13 -5.00
N LEU A 371 21.04 -34.14 -4.94
CA LEU A 371 22.28 -34.10 -5.71
C LEU A 371 23.49 -34.00 -4.77
N TRP A 372 24.60 -34.62 -5.15
CA TRP A 372 25.85 -34.57 -4.40
C TRP A 372 27.07 -34.54 -5.33
N PRO A 373 28.17 -33.86 -4.94
CA PRO A 373 29.44 -33.92 -5.64
C PRO A 373 30.16 -35.24 -5.34
N ASP A 374 30.84 -35.82 -6.33
CA ASP A 374 31.68 -37.01 -6.13
C ASP A 374 33.10 -36.62 -5.66
N GLY A 375 33.41 -36.84 -4.38
CA GLY A 375 34.76 -36.69 -3.82
C GLY A 375 35.21 -35.29 -3.36
N TRP A 376 34.36 -34.25 -3.45
CA TRP A 376 34.67 -32.88 -3.01
C TRP A 376 33.52 -32.28 -2.16
N ARG A 377 33.75 -31.12 -1.52
CA ARG A 377 32.69 -30.39 -0.78
C ARG A 377 31.98 -29.39 -1.68
N MET A 378 30.72 -29.07 -1.39
CA MET A 378 29.99 -28.02 -2.10
C MET A 378 30.74 -26.67 -2.07
N PRO A 379 30.80 -25.93 -3.18
CA PRO A 379 31.51 -24.66 -3.26
C PRO A 379 30.68 -23.53 -2.64
N TYR A 380 31.27 -22.35 -2.45
CA TYR A 380 30.51 -21.17 -2.03
C TYR A 380 29.57 -20.71 -3.15
N LEU A 381 28.29 -20.56 -2.84
CA LEU A 381 27.25 -20.17 -3.79
C LEU A 381 26.77 -18.74 -3.51
N SER A 382 26.90 -17.86 -4.51
CA SER A 382 26.62 -16.44 -4.39
C SER A 382 25.13 -16.14 -4.63
N GLU A 383 24.54 -16.72 -5.67
CA GLU A 383 23.13 -16.56 -6.05
C GLU A 383 22.31 -17.85 -5.84
N ILE A 384 22.90 -19.05 -5.97
CA ILE A 384 22.20 -20.33 -5.73
C ILE A 384 22.07 -20.57 -4.22
N LYS A 385 20.88 -20.33 -3.67
CA LYS A 385 20.55 -20.43 -2.24
C LYS A 385 19.16 -21.06 -2.08
N PHE A 386 18.83 -21.52 -0.87
CA PHE A 386 17.49 -22.03 -0.55
C PHE A 386 16.40 -21.06 -1.04
N GLY A 387 15.33 -21.59 -1.66
CA GLY A 387 14.23 -20.82 -2.23
C GLY A 387 14.52 -20.14 -3.56
N ARG A 388 15.74 -20.25 -4.11
CA ARG A 388 16.02 -19.77 -5.48
C ARG A 388 15.64 -20.84 -6.50
N ALA A 389 15.01 -20.39 -7.59
CA ALA A 389 14.79 -21.21 -8.78
C ALA A 389 16.13 -21.52 -9.49
N VAL A 390 16.29 -22.77 -9.89
CA VAL A 390 17.49 -23.30 -10.55
C VAL A 390 17.13 -24.16 -11.75
N LEU A 391 18.06 -24.28 -12.68
CA LEU A 391 17.99 -25.15 -13.85
C LEU A 391 18.86 -26.37 -13.59
N LEU A 392 18.24 -27.54 -13.49
CA LEU A 392 18.93 -28.81 -13.41
C LEU A 392 19.04 -29.41 -14.82
N SER A 393 20.26 -29.58 -15.30
CA SER A 393 20.54 -30.14 -16.64
C SER A 393 21.60 -31.24 -16.57
N THR A 394 21.71 -32.09 -17.60
CA THR A 394 22.87 -32.97 -17.72
C THR A 394 24.10 -32.20 -18.20
N MET A 395 25.29 -32.64 -17.81
CA MET A 395 26.57 -32.02 -18.23
C MET A 395 26.76 -32.01 -19.75
N ASN A 396 26.28 -33.06 -20.43
CA ASN A 396 26.48 -33.28 -21.86
C ASN A 396 25.30 -32.82 -22.73
N GLY A 397 24.11 -32.57 -22.15
CA GLY A 397 22.92 -32.14 -22.88
C GLY A 397 22.85 -30.64 -23.16
N GLY A 398 23.63 -29.83 -22.44
CA GLY A 398 23.52 -28.36 -22.46
C GLY A 398 22.36 -27.85 -21.61
N VAL A 399 22.13 -26.52 -21.65
CA VAL A 399 21.00 -25.86 -20.99
C VAL A 399 19.99 -25.45 -22.05
N ASP A 400 18.84 -26.11 -22.07
CA ASP A 400 17.82 -26.01 -23.12
C ASP A 400 16.43 -25.98 -22.47
N LEU A 401 15.89 -24.76 -22.27
CA LEU A 401 14.64 -24.55 -21.55
C LEU A 401 13.38 -25.08 -22.27
N GLU A 402 13.48 -25.37 -23.57
CA GLU A 402 12.37 -25.90 -24.35
C GLU A 402 12.31 -27.44 -24.31
N ASP A 403 13.38 -28.12 -23.86
CA ASP A 403 13.46 -29.58 -23.78
C ASP A 403 13.50 -30.11 -22.33
N PRO A 404 12.35 -30.48 -21.73
CA PRO A 404 12.27 -31.08 -20.40
C PRO A 404 12.79 -32.53 -20.33
N LYS A 405 13.56 -33.00 -21.33
CA LYS A 405 14.47 -34.16 -21.20
C LYS A 405 15.90 -33.74 -20.88
N LYS A 406 16.33 -32.53 -21.28
CA LYS A 406 17.70 -31.99 -21.09
C LYS A 406 17.80 -31.10 -19.85
N THR A 407 16.81 -30.24 -19.62
CA THR A 407 16.80 -29.26 -18.52
C THR A 407 15.42 -29.26 -17.83
N ILE A 408 15.40 -29.33 -16.50
CA ILE A 408 14.19 -29.10 -15.70
C ILE A 408 14.38 -27.92 -14.75
N SER A 409 13.29 -27.23 -14.43
CA SER A 409 13.28 -26.12 -13.45
C SER A 409 12.90 -26.64 -12.06
N ALA A 410 13.64 -26.23 -11.03
CA ALA A 410 13.45 -26.67 -9.64
C ALA A 410 13.68 -25.53 -8.63
N GLU A 411 13.25 -25.70 -7.38
CA GLU A 411 13.50 -24.77 -6.25
C GLU A 411 14.50 -25.43 -5.28
N VAL A 412 15.49 -24.69 -4.77
CA VAL A 412 16.44 -25.24 -3.79
C VAL A 412 15.76 -25.38 -2.41
N GLU A 413 15.59 -26.62 -1.92
CA GLU A 413 15.04 -26.90 -0.59
C GLU A 413 16.11 -27.07 0.51
N SER A 414 17.36 -27.37 0.16
CA SER A 414 18.45 -27.43 1.14
C SER A 414 19.80 -27.38 0.45
N ILE A 415 20.76 -26.68 1.04
CA ILE A 415 22.19 -26.85 0.75
C ILE A 415 22.86 -27.23 2.06
N ARG A 416 23.65 -28.30 2.03
CA ARG A 416 24.49 -28.80 3.12
C ARG A 416 25.87 -29.12 2.54
N ASP A 417 26.87 -29.28 3.40
CA ASP A 417 28.29 -29.35 3.04
C ASP A 417 28.63 -30.30 1.86
N ASN A 418 27.89 -31.41 1.72
CA ASN A 418 28.04 -32.38 0.63
C ASN A 418 26.74 -32.65 -0.18
N THR A 419 25.63 -31.93 0.04
CA THR A 419 24.37 -32.21 -0.69
C THR A 419 23.56 -30.95 -1.00
N ILE A 420 22.92 -30.92 -2.17
CA ILE A 420 21.87 -29.96 -2.51
C ILE A 420 20.57 -30.72 -2.81
N ILE A 421 19.49 -30.35 -2.12
CA ILE A 421 18.15 -30.93 -2.30
C ILE A 421 17.31 -29.91 -3.05
N LEU A 422 16.65 -30.35 -4.12
CA LEU A 422 15.77 -29.55 -4.95
C LEU A 422 14.35 -30.12 -4.94
N SER A 423 13.32 -29.27 -4.91
CA SER A 423 11.94 -29.65 -5.22
C SER A 423 11.62 -29.30 -6.68
N THR A 424 10.92 -30.19 -7.38
CA THR A 424 10.66 -30.09 -8.81
C THR A 424 9.23 -30.51 -9.13
N PRO A 425 8.51 -29.81 -10.04
CA PRO A 425 7.21 -30.23 -10.54
C PRO A 425 7.30 -31.33 -11.62
N TYR A 426 8.51 -31.82 -11.94
CA TYR A 426 8.75 -32.84 -12.97
C TYR A 426 8.93 -34.22 -12.33
N GLU A 427 8.26 -35.24 -12.88
CA GLU A 427 8.26 -36.63 -12.39
C GLU A 427 9.54 -37.43 -12.74
N ARG A 428 10.64 -36.76 -13.09
CA ARG A 428 11.93 -37.39 -13.41
C ARG A 428 13.11 -36.40 -13.34
N LEU A 429 14.31 -36.95 -13.31
CA LEU A 429 15.54 -36.26 -13.69
C LEU A 429 15.62 -36.01 -15.22
N PRO A 430 16.42 -35.02 -15.67
CA PRO A 430 16.88 -34.96 -17.06
C PRO A 430 17.79 -36.16 -17.38
N SER A 431 17.90 -36.55 -18.65
CA SER A 431 18.85 -37.62 -19.05
C SER A 431 19.21 -37.55 -20.53
N THR A 432 20.43 -37.96 -20.85
CA THR A 432 20.88 -38.21 -22.23
C THR A 432 20.54 -39.61 -22.74
N GLY A 433 19.96 -40.47 -21.89
CA GLY A 433 19.73 -41.89 -22.18
C GLY A 433 20.97 -42.78 -22.05
N SER A 434 22.09 -42.25 -21.56
CA SER A 434 23.37 -42.97 -21.41
C SER A 434 23.51 -43.77 -20.11
N GLY A 435 22.57 -43.64 -19.18
CA GLY A 435 22.47 -44.47 -17.97
C GLY A 435 23.39 -44.07 -16.81
N ASN A 436 24.26 -43.06 -16.97
CA ASN A 436 25.12 -42.55 -15.90
C ASN A 436 25.38 -41.04 -16.08
N ASP A 437 24.30 -40.26 -16.21
CA ASP A 437 24.34 -38.81 -16.42
C ASP A 437 24.89 -38.06 -15.19
N LEU A 438 25.98 -37.30 -15.38
CA LEU A 438 26.40 -36.25 -14.44
C LEU A 438 25.56 -34.98 -14.66
N TYR A 439 25.23 -34.30 -13.57
CA TYR A 439 24.35 -33.14 -13.55
C TYR A 439 25.10 -31.82 -13.32
N ARG A 440 24.45 -30.74 -13.76
CA ARG A 440 24.75 -29.35 -13.43
C ARG A 440 23.50 -28.63 -12.93
N VAL A 441 23.69 -27.72 -11.98
CA VAL A 441 22.65 -26.86 -11.39
C VAL A 441 23.07 -25.42 -11.65
N ASP A 442 22.31 -24.71 -12.49
CA ASP A 442 22.55 -23.31 -12.83
C ASP A 442 21.47 -22.40 -12.20
N LEU A 443 21.75 -21.11 -12.09
CA LEU A 443 20.74 -20.11 -11.78
C LEU A 443 19.55 -20.20 -12.76
N GLY A 444 18.32 -20.24 -12.26
CA GLY A 444 17.09 -20.27 -13.06
C GLY A 444 16.24 -19.00 -12.91
N PRO A 445 15.36 -18.69 -13.87
CA PRO A 445 14.36 -17.63 -13.71
C PRO A 445 13.29 -18.05 -12.71
N ASN A 446 12.62 -17.07 -12.08
CA ASN A 446 11.71 -17.25 -10.95
C ASN A 446 10.30 -17.70 -11.38
N ILE A 447 10.24 -18.71 -12.24
CA ILE A 447 9.02 -19.34 -12.78
C ILE A 447 7.98 -19.63 -11.68
N ILE A 448 8.45 -20.00 -10.49
CA ILE A 448 7.62 -20.41 -9.37
C ILE A 448 6.92 -19.22 -8.70
N ALA A 449 7.53 -18.03 -8.67
CA ALA A 449 6.86 -16.83 -8.19
C ALA A 449 5.68 -16.47 -9.11
N ASN A 450 5.93 -16.44 -10.41
CA ASN A 450 4.90 -16.10 -11.39
C ASN A 450 3.79 -17.16 -11.39
N LYS A 451 4.10 -18.46 -11.48
CA LYS A 451 3.09 -19.54 -11.38
C LYS A 451 2.21 -19.49 -10.12
N ARG A 452 2.73 -19.01 -8.98
CA ARG A 452 1.92 -18.79 -7.76
C ARG A 452 0.96 -17.61 -7.95
N ILE A 453 1.44 -16.49 -8.50
CA ILE A 453 0.61 -15.31 -8.83
C ILE A 453 -0.43 -15.67 -9.89
N ASP A 454 0.00 -16.30 -10.99
CA ASP A 454 -0.85 -16.71 -12.10
C ASP A 454 -1.98 -17.60 -11.60
N LYS A 455 -1.69 -18.63 -10.77
CA LYS A 455 -2.70 -19.46 -10.10
C LYS A 455 -3.73 -18.62 -9.33
N MET A 456 -3.32 -17.55 -8.66
CA MET A 456 -4.22 -16.67 -7.89
C MET A 456 -5.03 -15.72 -8.79
N LEU A 457 -4.45 -15.22 -9.89
CA LEU A 457 -5.18 -14.50 -10.93
C LEU A 457 -6.22 -15.41 -11.61
N ASP A 458 -5.84 -16.66 -11.87
CA ASP A 458 -6.70 -17.75 -12.36
C ASP A 458 -7.83 -18.09 -11.37
N GLU A 459 -7.55 -18.11 -10.07
CA GLU A 459 -8.57 -18.29 -9.02
C GLU A 459 -9.53 -17.09 -8.99
N LEU A 460 -9.04 -15.84 -9.08
CA LEU A 460 -9.89 -14.64 -9.24
C LEU A 460 -10.72 -14.67 -10.54
N GLN A 461 -10.17 -15.19 -11.64
CA GLN A 461 -10.88 -15.31 -12.92
C GLN A 461 -11.94 -16.42 -12.85
N ARG A 462 -11.67 -17.55 -12.19
CA ARG A 462 -12.68 -18.60 -11.91
C ARG A 462 -13.80 -18.09 -11.00
N CYS A 463 -13.49 -17.16 -10.09
CA CYS A 463 -14.50 -16.49 -9.26
C CYS A 463 -15.48 -15.60 -10.06
N LEU A 464 -15.19 -15.25 -11.32
CA LEU A 464 -16.15 -14.59 -12.22
C LEU A 464 -17.18 -15.55 -12.83
N GLY A 465 -16.79 -16.82 -13.03
CA GLY A 465 -17.51 -17.82 -13.83
C GLY A 465 -18.25 -18.88 -13.01
N VAL A 466 -18.83 -18.51 -11.86
CA VAL A 466 -19.48 -19.46 -10.93
C VAL A 466 -20.90 -19.86 -11.39
N ASP A 467 -20.97 -20.51 -12.54
CA ASP A 467 -22.13 -21.31 -13.00
C ASP A 467 -21.83 -22.82 -13.08
N GLN A 468 -20.55 -23.22 -13.00
CA GLN A 468 -20.12 -24.61 -13.27
C GLN A 468 -19.14 -25.21 -12.23
N ALA A 469 -19.17 -24.74 -10.97
CA ALA A 469 -18.34 -25.28 -9.91
C ALA A 469 -18.98 -26.53 -9.25
N ALA A 470 -18.37 -27.71 -9.43
CA ALA A 470 -18.91 -29.01 -8.98
C ALA A 470 -19.03 -29.19 -7.45
N ASN A 471 -18.43 -28.30 -6.63
CA ASN A 471 -18.70 -28.21 -5.20
C ASN A 471 -18.76 -26.72 -4.78
N PRO A 472 -19.96 -26.12 -4.65
CA PRO A 472 -20.09 -24.69 -4.38
C PRO A 472 -19.48 -24.22 -3.05
N ARG A 473 -19.32 -25.09 -2.05
CA ARG A 473 -18.90 -24.68 -0.69
C ARG A 473 -17.48 -24.12 -0.64
N ASP A 474 -16.50 -24.81 -1.23
CA ASP A 474 -15.09 -24.43 -1.12
C ASP A 474 -14.79 -23.09 -1.82
N SER A 475 -15.31 -22.91 -3.04
CA SER A 475 -15.10 -21.68 -3.82
C SER A 475 -15.84 -20.48 -3.22
N ILE A 476 -17.10 -20.67 -2.80
CA ILE A 476 -17.93 -19.56 -2.29
C ILE A 476 -17.51 -19.15 -0.87
N GLN A 477 -16.97 -20.05 -0.04
CA GLN A 477 -16.37 -19.66 1.24
C GLN A 477 -15.10 -18.83 1.06
N LYS A 478 -14.23 -19.18 0.10
CA LYS A 478 -13.04 -18.38 -0.26
C LYS A 478 -13.42 -16.99 -0.84
N LEU A 479 -14.54 -16.89 -1.55
CA LEU A 479 -15.07 -15.62 -2.07
C LEU A 479 -15.74 -14.72 -1.03
N ASN A 480 -16.56 -15.27 -0.12
CA ASN A 480 -17.40 -14.47 0.79
C ASN A 480 -16.61 -13.70 1.87
N TYR A 481 -15.33 -14.03 2.08
CA TYR A 481 -14.41 -13.18 2.85
C TYR A 481 -13.75 -12.08 1.99
N ASN A 482 -13.61 -12.30 0.68
CA ASN A 482 -12.83 -11.47 -0.24
C ASN A 482 -13.61 -10.33 -0.93
N ALA A 483 -14.85 -10.04 -0.53
CA ALA A 483 -15.56 -8.83 -0.98
C ALA A 483 -14.75 -7.53 -0.70
N ASN A 484 -13.94 -7.54 0.37
CA ASN A 484 -12.98 -6.48 0.68
C ASN A 484 -11.90 -6.33 -0.42
N LEU A 485 -11.24 -7.45 -0.78
CA LEU A 485 -10.19 -7.51 -1.80
C LEU A 485 -10.71 -6.93 -3.12
N CYS A 486 -11.84 -7.44 -3.64
CA CYS A 486 -12.35 -6.99 -4.93
C CYS A 486 -12.79 -5.51 -4.93
N GLY A 487 -13.26 -4.97 -3.79
CA GLY A 487 -13.54 -3.54 -3.64
C GLY A 487 -12.30 -2.65 -3.65
N LEU A 488 -11.13 -3.17 -3.22
CA LEU A 488 -9.84 -2.48 -3.24
C LEU A 488 -9.11 -2.59 -4.58
N LEU A 489 -9.34 -3.69 -5.31
CA LEU A 489 -8.88 -3.85 -6.69
C LEU A 489 -9.64 -2.91 -7.63
N LEU A 490 -10.96 -2.73 -7.46
CA LEU A 490 -11.85 -2.14 -8.47
C LEU A 490 -12.83 -1.03 -7.98
N PRO A 491 -12.36 0.10 -7.38
CA PRO A 491 -13.25 1.22 -7.08
C PRO A 491 -13.85 1.88 -8.34
N GLY A 492 -15.08 1.52 -8.71
CA GLY A 492 -15.89 2.22 -9.73
C GLY A 492 -15.40 2.05 -11.17
N ALA A 493 -15.77 0.93 -11.79
CA ALA A 493 -15.57 0.65 -13.22
C ALA A 493 -15.97 1.84 -14.15
N PRO A 494 -15.26 2.09 -15.27
CA PRO A 494 -14.18 1.31 -15.88
C PRO A 494 -12.80 1.95 -15.67
N LEU A 495 -12.09 1.54 -14.62
CA LEU A 495 -10.84 2.21 -14.22
C LEU A 495 -9.53 1.51 -14.63
N ALA A 496 -9.49 0.22 -14.97
CA ALA A 496 -8.22 -0.49 -15.18
C ALA A 496 -7.35 0.12 -16.31
N ASP A 497 -7.77 0.00 -17.57
CA ASP A 497 -6.97 0.47 -18.71
C ASP A 497 -6.85 2.02 -18.75
N ALA A 498 -7.90 2.74 -18.30
CA ALA A 498 -7.89 4.20 -18.22
C ALA A 498 -6.95 4.72 -17.12
N LEU A 499 -7.01 4.15 -15.91
CA LEU A 499 -6.15 4.56 -14.81
C LEU A 499 -4.71 4.10 -15.02
N TYR A 500 -4.43 2.97 -15.68
CA TYR A 500 -3.03 2.63 -16.03
C TYR A 500 -2.48 3.48 -17.19
N ALA A 501 -3.32 4.02 -18.08
CA ALA A 501 -2.91 5.04 -19.05
C ALA A 501 -2.68 6.41 -18.38
N ASP A 502 -3.62 6.91 -17.58
CA ASP A 502 -3.51 8.16 -16.81
C ASP A 502 -2.41 8.07 -15.74
N ILE A 503 -2.15 6.89 -15.18
CA ILE A 503 -0.99 6.63 -14.33
C ILE A 503 0.28 6.45 -15.16
N HIS A 504 0.26 6.15 -16.45
CA HIS A 504 1.50 6.26 -17.26
C HIS A 504 1.91 7.71 -17.49
N GLU A 505 0.95 8.59 -17.83
CA GLU A 505 1.20 10.04 -17.76
C GLU A 505 1.58 10.48 -16.34
N SER A 506 0.91 9.92 -15.31
CA SER A 506 1.25 10.19 -13.91
C SER A 506 2.47 9.42 -13.36
N SER A 507 3.15 8.61 -14.17
CA SER A 507 4.37 7.84 -13.85
C SER A 507 5.57 8.54 -14.47
N ALA A 508 5.41 9.08 -15.68
CA ALA A 508 6.18 10.24 -16.11
C ALA A 508 6.04 11.42 -15.11
N ALA A 509 4.88 11.57 -14.45
CA ALA A 509 4.72 12.47 -13.31
C ALA A 509 5.11 11.89 -11.94
N ALA A 510 5.43 10.59 -11.82
CA ALA A 510 5.98 9.96 -10.61
C ALA A 510 7.51 10.14 -10.56
N ALA A 511 8.16 10.05 -11.72
CA ALA A 511 9.53 10.49 -11.93
C ALA A 511 9.67 12.01 -11.69
N LYS A 512 8.63 12.80 -11.98
CA LYS A 512 8.53 14.25 -11.66
C LYS A 512 7.79 14.54 -10.35
N TRP A 513 7.52 13.54 -9.50
CA TRP A 513 6.73 13.74 -8.28
C TRP A 513 7.54 14.50 -7.25
N ASP A 514 7.15 15.74 -6.98
CA ASP A 514 7.73 16.52 -5.91
C ASP A 514 6.84 16.46 -4.65
N PRO A 515 7.33 15.88 -3.54
CA PRO A 515 6.69 15.90 -2.22
C PRO A 515 6.19 17.28 -1.77
N LEU A 516 6.84 18.35 -2.26
CA LEU A 516 6.60 19.75 -1.90
C LEU A 516 5.50 20.42 -2.74
N THR A 517 5.15 19.90 -3.93
CA THR A 517 4.21 20.57 -4.85
C THR A 517 2.84 19.91 -4.92
N ARG A 518 2.74 18.60 -4.68
CA ARG A 518 1.44 17.90 -4.65
C ARG A 518 0.72 18.17 -3.33
N ALA A 519 -0.60 18.36 -3.37
CA ALA A 519 -1.43 18.61 -2.19
C ALA A 519 -1.41 17.45 -1.18
N ALA A 520 -2.02 17.66 -0.01
CA ALA A 520 -2.44 16.53 0.84
C ALA A 520 -3.51 15.70 0.09
N PRO A 521 -3.54 14.36 0.25
CA PRO A 521 -4.59 13.54 -0.37
C PRO A 521 -5.98 13.97 0.10
N ASN A 522 -6.94 13.86 -0.81
CA ASN A 522 -8.29 14.42 -0.65
C ASN A 522 -9.07 13.66 0.46
N PRO A 523 -9.40 14.29 1.61
CA PRO A 523 -10.05 13.63 2.75
C PRO A 523 -11.55 13.32 2.52
N LYS A 524 -11.96 13.19 1.26
CA LYS A 524 -13.30 12.76 0.83
C LYS A 524 -13.30 11.36 0.20
N ALA A 525 -12.14 10.78 -0.09
CA ALA A 525 -11.97 9.44 -0.70
C ALA A 525 -11.80 8.31 0.34
N ASP A 526 -12.51 8.39 1.46
CA ASP A 526 -12.45 7.37 2.51
C ASP A 526 -13.19 6.08 2.10
N ILE A 527 -12.45 5.12 1.52
CA ILE A 527 -12.95 3.78 1.21
C ILE A 527 -13.44 3.06 2.48
N SER A 528 -12.89 3.37 3.66
CA SER A 528 -13.34 2.78 4.92
C SER A 528 -14.74 3.27 5.37
N ARG A 529 -15.29 4.35 4.78
CA ARG A 529 -16.59 4.89 5.17
C ARG A 529 -17.76 3.92 4.94
N HIS A 530 -17.66 3.07 3.93
CA HIS A 530 -18.62 1.98 3.67
C HIS A 530 -18.36 0.74 4.55
N ALA A 531 -17.22 0.66 5.24
CA ALA A 531 -16.80 -0.49 6.04
C ALA A 531 -17.08 -0.35 7.55
N ARG A 532 -17.77 0.73 7.98
CA ARG A 532 -17.96 1.08 9.39
C ARG A 532 -19.13 0.37 10.09
N GLU A 533 -19.93 -0.43 9.37
CA GLU A 533 -21.14 -1.07 9.93
C GLU A 533 -21.12 -2.60 9.91
N LYS A 534 -21.53 -3.17 11.06
CA LYS A 534 -21.59 -4.61 11.42
C LYS A 534 -20.24 -5.32 11.57
N ASP A 535 -20.23 -6.30 12.46
CA ASP A 535 -19.02 -6.86 13.06
C ASP A 535 -18.03 -7.50 12.09
N ILE A 536 -16.76 -7.56 12.53
CA ILE A 536 -15.64 -8.18 11.83
C ILE A 536 -15.87 -9.69 11.57
N GLY A 537 -16.83 -10.35 12.24
CA GLY A 537 -17.34 -11.66 11.84
C GLY A 537 -16.38 -12.86 11.98
N ALA A 538 -15.11 -12.62 12.32
CA ALA A 538 -14.17 -13.66 12.72
C ALA A 538 -14.63 -14.33 14.03
N GLU A 539 -14.45 -15.65 14.10
CA GLU A 539 -14.71 -16.43 15.31
C GLU A 539 -13.77 -16.01 16.45
N LYS A 540 -14.14 -16.31 17.70
CA LYS A 540 -13.27 -16.03 18.87
C LYS A 540 -12.01 -16.87 18.80
N TYR A 541 -10.87 -16.23 18.57
CA TYR A 541 -9.57 -16.89 18.53
C TYR A 541 -8.89 -16.80 19.89
N THR A 542 -8.57 -17.95 20.50
CA THR A 542 -7.79 -17.96 21.76
C THR A 542 -6.32 -18.11 21.41
N ALA A 543 -5.51 -17.11 21.75
CA ALA A 543 -4.06 -17.16 21.51
C ALA A 543 -3.40 -18.27 22.34
N HIS A 544 -2.38 -18.89 21.76
CA HIS A 544 -1.58 -19.96 22.36
C HIS A 544 -0.34 -19.44 23.10
N SER A 545 -0.10 -18.13 23.14
CA SER A 545 1.09 -17.48 23.72
C SER A 545 0.78 -16.52 24.86
N ASP A 546 1.66 -16.53 25.88
CA ASP A 546 1.69 -15.55 26.96
C ASP A 546 2.45 -14.30 26.50
N ILE A 547 1.75 -13.40 25.80
CA ILE A 547 2.38 -12.26 25.11
C ILE A 547 2.86 -11.21 26.12
N HIS A 548 4.17 -10.99 26.14
CA HIS A 548 4.84 -10.04 27.02
C HIS A 548 4.44 -8.57 26.73
N SER A 549 4.85 -7.67 27.62
CA SER A 549 4.71 -6.23 27.43
C SER A 549 5.41 -5.78 26.15
N GLU A 550 4.70 -5.05 25.30
CA GLU A 550 5.31 -4.34 24.16
C GLU A 550 6.27 -3.26 24.67
N LYS A 551 7.21 -2.83 23.83
CA LYS A 551 8.02 -1.63 24.10
C LYS A 551 7.13 -0.39 24.03
N ASP A 552 7.50 0.65 24.77
CA ASP A 552 6.84 1.96 24.72
C ASP A 552 6.77 2.50 23.27
N LEU A 553 5.59 2.41 22.69
CA LEU A 553 5.28 2.99 21.39
C LEU A 553 5.16 4.51 21.53
N ASN A 554 5.63 5.27 20.52
CA ASN A 554 5.34 6.70 20.48
C ASN A 554 3.90 6.98 20.03
N GLU A 555 3.44 8.21 20.22
CA GLU A 555 2.09 8.67 19.88
C GLU A 555 1.66 8.28 18.44
N SER A 556 2.52 8.46 17.43
CA SER A 556 2.19 8.10 16.04
C SER A 556 2.04 6.58 15.82
N GLN A 557 2.78 5.77 16.57
CA GLN A 557 2.70 4.30 16.55
C GLN A 557 1.48 3.78 17.34
N GLN A 558 1.16 4.40 18.47
CA GLN A 558 -0.07 4.13 19.24
C GLN A 558 -1.30 4.47 18.39
N ASN A 559 -1.36 5.68 17.83
CA ASN A 559 -2.44 6.10 16.92
C ASN A 559 -2.61 5.14 15.72
N ALA A 560 -1.51 4.65 15.13
CA ALA A 560 -1.57 3.66 14.05
C ALA A 560 -2.14 2.30 14.52
N ARG A 561 -1.77 1.83 15.72
CA ARG A 561 -2.29 0.60 16.34
C ARG A 561 -3.77 0.73 16.69
N ASP A 562 -4.13 1.79 17.40
CA ASP A 562 -5.45 1.95 18.01
C ASP A 562 -6.51 2.27 16.95
N MET A 563 -6.15 2.98 15.87
CA MET A 563 -6.98 3.10 14.67
C MET A 563 -7.35 1.73 14.06
N VAL A 564 -6.46 0.73 14.11
CA VAL A 564 -6.74 -0.63 13.60
C VAL A 564 -7.61 -1.42 14.59
N LEU A 565 -7.30 -1.35 15.89
CA LEU A 565 -7.99 -2.15 16.92
C LEU A 565 -9.41 -1.64 17.23
N GLU A 566 -9.55 -0.32 17.38
CA GLU A 566 -10.76 0.37 17.86
C GLU A 566 -11.70 0.78 16.72
N GLN A 567 -11.19 1.51 15.72
CA GLN A 567 -12.04 1.97 14.59
C GLN A 567 -12.42 0.84 13.63
N ARG A 568 -11.90 -0.39 13.85
CA ARG A 568 -12.23 -1.62 13.11
C ARG A 568 -12.10 -1.50 11.58
N ARG A 569 -11.24 -0.59 11.09
CA ARG A 569 -11.02 -0.36 9.65
C ARG A 569 -10.57 -1.66 8.98
N ARG A 570 -11.36 -2.18 8.03
CA ARG A 570 -11.06 -3.41 7.28
C ARG A 570 -9.77 -3.34 6.45
N PHE A 571 -9.35 -2.14 6.08
CA PHE A 571 -8.08 -1.90 5.43
C PHE A 571 -7.43 -0.64 6.01
N THR A 572 -6.11 -0.67 6.19
CA THR A 572 -5.33 0.45 6.75
C THR A 572 -3.99 0.58 6.04
N LEU A 573 -3.61 1.81 5.73
CA LEU A 573 -2.28 2.17 5.24
C LEU A 573 -1.50 2.86 6.36
N VAL A 574 -0.28 2.39 6.63
CA VAL A 574 0.68 3.04 7.54
C VAL A 574 1.93 3.40 6.74
N GLN A 575 2.16 4.69 6.51
CA GLN A 575 3.43 5.17 5.97
C GLN A 575 4.44 5.29 7.12
N GLY A 576 5.53 4.53 7.04
CA GLY A 576 6.64 4.63 7.98
C GLY A 576 7.94 5.05 7.29
N PRO A 577 8.33 6.33 7.35
CA PRO A 577 9.63 6.83 6.91
C PRO A 577 10.85 6.08 7.51
N PRO A 578 12.06 6.25 6.97
CA PRO A 578 13.27 5.62 7.48
C PRO A 578 13.51 5.85 8.98
N GLY A 579 13.69 4.75 9.73
CA GLY A 579 13.97 4.80 11.16
C GLY A 579 12.76 4.96 12.09
N THR A 580 11.52 5.01 11.57
CA THR A 580 10.28 5.24 12.36
C THR A 580 9.66 4.00 13.00
N GLY A 581 10.29 2.83 12.86
CA GLY A 581 9.81 1.59 13.49
C GLY A 581 8.62 0.92 12.79
N LYS A 582 8.54 0.95 11.44
CA LYS A 582 7.55 0.21 10.63
C LYS A 582 7.25 -1.19 11.19
N THR A 583 8.27 -2.04 11.21
CA THR A 583 8.18 -3.45 11.63
C THR A 583 7.77 -3.58 13.10
N THR A 584 8.20 -2.68 13.98
CA THR A 584 7.77 -2.64 15.39
C THR A 584 6.30 -2.24 15.54
N THR A 585 5.80 -1.35 14.66
CA THR A 585 4.37 -0.97 14.60
C THR A 585 3.52 -2.11 14.06
N ALA A 586 4.00 -2.82 13.04
CA ALA A 586 3.38 -4.05 12.53
C ALA A 586 3.28 -5.12 13.64
N VAL A 587 4.37 -5.34 14.39
CA VAL A 587 4.42 -6.27 15.53
C VAL A 587 3.41 -5.86 16.61
N ALA A 588 3.34 -4.58 16.98
CA ALA A 588 2.38 -4.08 17.97
C ALA A 588 0.91 -4.27 17.54
N ILE A 589 0.60 -4.08 16.25
CA ILE A 589 -0.74 -4.36 15.70
C ILE A 589 -1.08 -5.86 15.83
N ILE A 590 -0.14 -6.74 15.50
CA ILE A 590 -0.30 -8.20 15.62
C ILE A 590 -0.51 -8.61 17.08
N CYS A 591 0.33 -8.10 18.00
CA CYS A 591 0.18 -8.34 19.44
C CYS A 591 -1.15 -7.80 19.98
N GLY A 592 -1.60 -6.63 19.51
CA GLY A 592 -2.88 -6.03 19.85
C GLY A 592 -4.08 -6.87 19.39
N TRP A 593 -4.03 -7.47 18.19
CA TRP A 593 -5.04 -8.44 17.74
C TRP A 593 -5.06 -9.69 18.63
N LEU A 594 -3.91 -10.31 18.87
CA LEU A 594 -3.82 -11.54 19.68
C LEU A 594 -4.30 -11.30 21.13
N LYS A 595 -3.88 -10.20 21.76
CA LYS A 595 -4.37 -9.75 23.08
C LYS A 595 -5.87 -9.45 23.08
N SER A 596 -6.44 -9.06 21.94
CA SER A 596 -7.88 -8.91 21.73
C SER A 596 -8.62 -10.22 21.42
N ASN A 597 -7.97 -11.39 21.52
CA ASN A 597 -8.48 -12.69 21.10
C ASN A 597 -8.95 -12.72 19.62
N ARG A 598 -8.11 -12.16 18.74
CA ARG A 598 -8.28 -12.12 17.28
C ARG A 598 -7.07 -12.77 16.58
N GLY A 599 -7.35 -13.72 15.69
CA GLY A 599 -6.36 -14.51 14.95
C GLY A 599 -7.05 -15.64 14.15
N PRO A 600 -6.31 -16.60 13.58
CA PRO A 600 -4.84 -16.58 13.44
C PRO A 600 -4.38 -15.44 12.52
N VAL A 601 -3.11 -15.07 12.60
CA VAL A 601 -2.57 -13.89 11.89
C VAL A 601 -1.56 -14.29 10.81
N LEU A 602 -1.65 -13.67 9.63
CA LEU A 602 -0.62 -13.74 8.59
C LEU A 602 0.23 -12.47 8.62
N ALA A 603 1.52 -12.63 8.86
CA ALA A 603 2.51 -11.58 8.73
C ALA A 603 3.29 -11.78 7.43
N SER A 604 3.10 -10.87 6.47
CA SER A 604 3.77 -10.92 5.18
C SER A 604 4.76 -9.77 4.99
N ALA A 605 5.74 -9.96 4.12
CA ALA A 605 6.58 -8.87 3.64
C ALA A 605 7.08 -9.11 2.19
N PHE A 606 7.67 -8.07 1.60
CA PHE A 606 8.39 -8.19 0.33
C PHE A 606 9.57 -9.18 0.45
N SER A 607 10.47 -8.94 1.39
CA SER A 607 11.72 -9.68 1.51
C SER A 607 11.68 -10.77 2.59
N ASN A 608 12.49 -11.82 2.41
CA ASN A 608 12.69 -12.85 3.45
C ASN A 608 13.24 -12.21 4.74
N LYS A 609 14.17 -11.25 4.61
CA LYS A 609 14.70 -10.48 5.74
C LYS A 609 13.60 -9.71 6.48
N GLY A 610 12.65 -9.09 5.78
CA GLY A 610 11.49 -8.44 6.38
C GLY A 610 10.63 -9.43 7.18
N CYS A 611 10.38 -10.61 6.62
CA CYS A 611 9.65 -11.68 7.31
C CYS A 611 10.39 -12.20 8.56
N ASP A 612 11.71 -12.34 8.48
CA ASP A 612 12.56 -12.76 9.60
C ASP A 612 12.59 -11.67 10.70
N ASN A 613 12.69 -10.39 10.33
CA ASN A 613 12.63 -9.24 11.26
C ASN A 613 11.29 -9.18 12.04
N VAL A 614 10.16 -9.53 11.39
CA VAL A 614 8.84 -9.62 12.04
C VAL A 614 8.79 -10.84 12.96
N ALA A 615 9.20 -12.02 12.45
CA ALA A 615 9.17 -13.28 13.20
C ALA A 615 10.03 -13.20 14.47
N GLN A 616 11.22 -12.60 14.39
CA GLN A 616 12.13 -12.42 15.51
C GLN A 616 11.55 -11.50 16.59
N GLN A 617 10.94 -10.37 16.21
CA GLN A 617 10.33 -9.44 17.17
C GLN A 617 9.09 -10.02 17.84
N LEU A 618 8.23 -10.73 17.11
CA LEU A 618 7.08 -11.43 17.67
C LEU A 618 7.51 -12.53 18.64
N HIS A 619 8.48 -13.37 18.24
CA HIS A 619 8.99 -14.44 19.10
C HIS A 619 9.64 -13.91 20.38
N ALA A 620 10.37 -12.79 20.31
CA ALA A 620 10.93 -12.12 21.48
C ALA A 620 9.87 -11.53 22.45
N LEU A 621 8.61 -11.42 22.02
CA LEU A 621 7.46 -11.06 22.86
C LEU A 621 6.66 -12.28 23.35
N GLY A 622 7.19 -13.50 23.19
CA GLY A 622 6.54 -14.75 23.62
C GLY A 622 5.58 -15.37 22.59
N VAL A 623 5.34 -14.72 21.45
CA VAL A 623 4.38 -15.19 20.43
C VAL A 623 4.85 -16.48 19.77
N LYS A 624 3.97 -17.47 19.58
CA LYS A 624 4.29 -18.71 18.88
C LYS A 624 4.22 -18.49 17.38
N VAL A 625 5.36 -18.11 16.80
CA VAL A 625 5.53 -17.84 15.37
C VAL A 625 6.00 -19.07 14.61
N LEU A 626 5.46 -19.30 13.41
CA LEU A 626 6.03 -20.16 12.37
C LEU A 626 6.47 -19.33 11.17
N ARG A 627 7.73 -19.45 10.77
CA ARG A 627 8.31 -18.82 9.58
C ARG A 627 8.30 -19.79 8.40
N MET A 628 7.51 -19.49 7.38
CA MET A 628 7.30 -20.31 6.19
C MET A 628 8.08 -19.75 4.98
N GLY A 629 8.96 -20.57 4.40
CA GLY A 629 9.82 -20.23 3.26
C GLY A 629 11.29 -20.20 3.64
N LEU A 630 12.10 -19.36 2.97
CA LEU A 630 13.53 -19.23 3.29
C LEU A 630 13.73 -18.68 4.70
N CYS A 631 14.20 -19.55 5.60
CA CYS A 631 14.67 -19.21 6.93
C CYS A 631 15.85 -20.11 7.30
N SER A 632 16.63 -19.72 8.32
CA SER A 632 17.62 -20.60 8.92
C SER A 632 16.90 -21.68 9.76
N ALA A 633 17.20 -22.95 9.51
CA ALA A 633 16.67 -24.07 10.28
C ALA A 633 17.17 -24.13 11.74
N LYS A 634 17.99 -23.16 12.17
CA LYS A 634 18.39 -22.93 13.56
C LYS A 634 17.51 -21.90 14.27
N GLU A 635 16.68 -21.15 13.55
CA GLU A 635 15.82 -20.15 14.18
C GLU A 635 14.71 -20.84 14.99
N PRO A 636 14.35 -20.31 16.18
CA PRO A 636 13.32 -20.90 17.05
C PRO A 636 11.91 -20.86 16.44
N TYR A 637 11.69 -20.04 15.42
CA TYR A 637 10.46 -19.95 14.64
C TYR A 637 10.52 -20.71 13.29
N SER A 638 11.60 -21.44 13.00
CA SER A 638 11.70 -22.25 11.77
C SER A 638 10.73 -23.44 11.78
N LEU A 639 10.36 -23.93 10.60
CA LEU A 639 9.52 -25.13 10.46
C LEU A 639 10.19 -26.36 11.11
N GLU A 640 11.50 -26.50 10.93
CA GLU A 640 12.30 -27.58 11.51
C GLU A 640 12.27 -27.56 13.04
N THR A 641 12.35 -26.40 13.68
CA THR A 641 12.22 -26.28 15.14
C THR A 641 10.81 -26.60 15.61
N ARG A 642 9.76 -26.04 14.97
CA ARG A 642 8.36 -26.32 15.35
C ARG A 642 8.01 -27.80 15.21
N LEU A 643 8.51 -28.48 14.19
CA LEU A 643 8.34 -29.94 14.03
C LEU A 643 9.03 -30.72 15.16
N GLN A 644 10.22 -30.30 15.59
CA GLN A 644 10.94 -30.90 16.74
C GLN A 644 10.20 -30.69 18.06
N GLU A 645 9.67 -29.48 18.31
CA GLU A 645 8.82 -29.18 19.47
C GLU A 645 7.57 -30.06 19.51
N CYS A 646 6.96 -30.35 18.36
CA CYS A 646 5.83 -31.27 18.24
C CYS A 646 6.23 -32.77 18.28
N GLY A 647 7.53 -33.11 18.32
CA GLY A 647 8.02 -34.50 18.25
C GLY A 647 7.77 -35.19 16.89
N LEU A 648 7.55 -34.43 15.81
CA LEU A 648 7.11 -34.93 14.51
C LEU A 648 8.13 -34.66 13.40
N ARG A 649 7.98 -35.40 12.28
CA ARG A 649 8.77 -35.18 11.05
C ARG A 649 7.97 -34.38 10.03
N ARG A 650 8.67 -33.70 9.12
CA ARG A 650 8.04 -32.92 8.03
C ARG A 650 7.20 -33.86 7.14
N GLY A 651 5.92 -33.53 7.02
CA GLY A 651 4.88 -34.32 6.36
C GLY A 651 3.51 -33.84 6.84
N GLU A 652 2.41 -34.29 6.23
CA GLU A 652 1.06 -33.73 6.46
C GLU A 652 0.67 -33.66 7.94
N LYS A 653 0.85 -34.75 8.71
CA LYS A 653 0.57 -34.79 10.15
C LYS A 653 1.42 -33.79 10.95
N GLY A 654 2.69 -33.63 10.60
CA GLY A 654 3.61 -32.68 11.23
C GLY A 654 3.23 -31.23 10.92
N MET A 655 2.93 -30.93 9.64
CA MET A 655 2.45 -29.60 9.23
C MET A 655 1.15 -29.25 9.96
N LYS A 656 0.19 -30.18 10.02
CA LYS A 656 -1.09 -29.97 10.70
C LYS A 656 -0.88 -29.62 12.18
N ALA A 657 -0.14 -30.44 12.92
CA ALA A 657 0.12 -30.21 14.35
C ALA A 657 0.85 -28.88 14.60
N VAL A 658 1.85 -28.54 13.78
CA VAL A 658 2.55 -27.24 13.86
C VAL A 658 1.59 -26.07 13.57
N PHE A 659 0.68 -26.20 12.61
CA PHE A 659 -0.34 -25.18 12.34
C PHE A 659 -1.48 -25.12 13.37
N GLU A 660 -1.50 -26.00 14.37
CA GLU A 660 -2.49 -26.05 15.46
C GLU A 660 -1.91 -25.53 16.78
N THR A 661 -0.63 -25.12 16.81
CA THR A 661 0.06 -24.60 18.01
C THR A 661 0.59 -23.17 17.88
N VAL A 662 0.43 -22.52 16.72
CA VAL A 662 1.03 -21.21 16.40
C VAL A 662 0.00 -20.11 16.18
N ASP A 663 0.34 -18.90 16.63
CA ASP A 663 -0.50 -17.70 16.58
C ASP A 663 -0.37 -16.93 15.27
N VAL A 664 0.87 -16.90 14.75
CA VAL A 664 1.28 -16.08 13.61
C VAL A 664 2.10 -16.91 12.64
N ILE A 665 1.78 -16.81 11.35
CA ILE A 665 2.59 -17.37 10.27
C ILE A 665 3.29 -16.22 9.52
N CYS A 666 4.61 -16.31 9.38
CA CYS A 666 5.45 -15.32 8.71
C CYS A 666 5.94 -15.85 7.35
N ALA A 667 5.48 -15.27 6.25
CA ALA A 667 5.82 -15.71 4.88
C ALA A 667 6.04 -14.50 3.96
N THR A 668 6.88 -14.59 2.93
CA THR A 668 6.91 -13.52 1.90
C THR A 668 5.57 -13.49 1.15
N CYS A 669 5.24 -12.41 0.46
CA CYS A 669 4.01 -12.35 -0.34
C CYS A 669 3.93 -13.54 -1.35
N ILE A 670 5.04 -13.85 -2.02
CA ILE A 670 5.18 -15.04 -2.88
C ILE A 670 5.16 -16.37 -2.09
N GLY A 671 5.64 -16.37 -0.85
CA GLY A 671 5.59 -17.50 0.08
C GLY A 671 4.17 -17.84 0.55
N CYS A 672 3.23 -16.88 0.54
CA CYS A 672 1.83 -17.13 0.88
C CYS A 672 1.16 -18.09 -0.12
N GLY A 673 1.62 -18.11 -1.39
CA GLY A 673 1.18 -19.05 -2.42
C GLY A 673 1.78 -20.46 -2.35
N MET A 674 2.42 -20.86 -1.23
CA MET A 674 2.92 -22.23 -1.06
C MET A 674 1.80 -23.19 -0.65
N GLY A 675 1.75 -24.37 -1.28
CA GLY A 675 0.69 -25.39 -1.10
C GLY A 675 0.29 -25.71 0.36
N PRO A 676 1.20 -25.83 1.34
CA PRO A 676 0.83 -26.04 2.75
C PRO A 676 -0.04 -24.93 3.37
N LEU A 677 -0.15 -23.76 2.72
CA LEU A 677 -0.99 -22.64 3.14
C LEU A 677 -2.27 -22.49 2.29
N ASP A 678 -2.55 -23.38 1.33
CA ASP A 678 -3.73 -23.28 0.44
C ASP A 678 -5.05 -23.78 1.09
N SER A 679 -4.92 -24.49 2.22
CA SER A 679 -6.00 -24.94 3.10
C SER A 679 -6.11 -24.10 4.39
N LYS A 680 -5.37 -22.99 4.51
CA LYS A 680 -5.37 -22.10 5.68
C LYS A 680 -5.94 -20.73 5.33
N THR A 681 -6.72 -20.18 6.26
CA THR A 681 -7.28 -18.83 6.20
C THR A 681 -6.72 -17.95 7.32
N PHE A 682 -6.61 -16.66 7.04
CA PHE A 682 -6.05 -15.66 7.95
C PHE A 682 -6.91 -14.39 7.92
N PRO A 683 -7.89 -14.25 8.84
CA PRO A 683 -8.77 -13.09 8.86
C PRO A 683 -8.04 -11.78 9.17
N PHE A 684 -6.87 -11.85 9.80
CA PHE A 684 -6.03 -10.71 10.16
C PHE A 684 -4.68 -10.80 9.44
N ILE A 685 -4.33 -9.77 8.67
CA ILE A 685 -3.12 -9.76 7.81
C ILE A 685 -2.35 -8.46 7.99
N VAL A 686 -1.04 -8.54 8.22
CA VAL A 686 -0.12 -7.40 8.04
C VAL A 686 0.80 -7.66 6.85
N ILE A 687 1.08 -6.63 6.06
CA ILE A 687 2.08 -6.66 4.98
C ILE A 687 3.08 -5.54 5.24
N ASP A 688 4.29 -5.86 5.72
CA ASP A 688 5.41 -4.92 5.86
C ASP A 688 6.19 -4.81 4.54
N GLU A 689 6.97 -3.73 4.37
CA GLU A 689 7.63 -3.36 3.11
C GLU A 689 6.67 -3.26 1.90
N ALA A 690 5.36 -3.03 2.14
CA ALA A 690 4.31 -3.15 1.12
C ALA A 690 4.52 -2.31 -0.15
N ALA A 691 5.19 -1.16 -0.03
CA ALA A 691 5.52 -0.28 -1.16
C ALA A 691 6.53 -0.89 -2.17
N GLN A 692 7.21 -1.97 -1.81
CA GLN A 692 8.20 -2.67 -2.63
C GLN A 692 7.64 -3.95 -3.28
N VAL A 693 6.39 -4.31 -3.00
CA VAL A 693 5.73 -5.51 -3.55
C VAL A 693 4.98 -5.11 -4.82
N ILE A 694 5.24 -5.81 -5.95
CA ILE A 694 4.40 -5.68 -7.15
C ILE A 694 2.94 -6.00 -6.79
N GLU A 695 1.99 -5.21 -7.29
CA GLU A 695 0.57 -5.36 -6.94
C GLU A 695 0.02 -6.80 -7.06
N PRO A 696 0.28 -7.58 -8.13
CA PRO A 696 -0.33 -8.91 -8.24
C PRO A 696 0.27 -9.93 -7.25
N ALA A 697 1.46 -9.70 -6.70
CA ALA A 697 2.02 -10.51 -5.62
C ALA A 697 1.36 -10.22 -4.25
N VAL A 698 0.79 -9.03 -4.06
CA VAL A 698 0.02 -8.65 -2.85
C VAL A 698 -1.30 -9.43 -2.76
N ILE A 699 -1.84 -9.92 -3.88
CA ILE A 699 -3.07 -10.72 -3.90
C ILE A 699 -2.87 -12.05 -3.12
N LEU A 700 -1.66 -12.63 -3.13
CA LEU A 700 -1.38 -13.94 -2.54
C LEU A 700 -1.65 -14.05 -1.03
N PRO A 701 -1.22 -13.10 -0.16
CA PRO A 701 -1.67 -13.07 1.23
C PRO A 701 -3.16 -12.73 1.35
N LEU A 702 -3.68 -11.75 0.60
CA LEU A 702 -5.08 -11.31 0.71
C LEU A 702 -6.10 -12.41 0.38
N GLY A 703 -5.79 -13.22 -0.63
CA GLY A 703 -6.59 -14.37 -1.07
C GLY A 703 -6.77 -15.46 -0.01
N LYS A 704 -6.02 -15.41 1.11
CA LYS A 704 -6.22 -16.29 2.29
C LYS A 704 -7.40 -15.85 3.19
N GLY A 705 -8.33 -15.04 2.67
CA GLY A 705 -9.57 -14.69 3.36
C GLY A 705 -9.42 -13.50 4.31
N ALA A 706 -8.79 -12.42 3.84
CA ALA A 706 -8.54 -11.24 4.65
C ALA A 706 -9.83 -10.49 5.05
N VAL A 707 -10.08 -10.34 6.36
CA VAL A 707 -11.11 -9.43 6.89
C VAL A 707 -10.53 -8.07 7.23
N GLN A 708 -9.39 -8.06 7.92
CA GLN A 708 -8.69 -6.87 8.34
C GLN A 708 -7.23 -6.93 7.88
N THR A 709 -6.88 -6.03 6.96
CA THR A 709 -5.51 -5.88 6.43
C THR A 709 -4.88 -4.58 6.88
N VAL A 710 -3.61 -4.64 7.28
CA VAL A 710 -2.74 -3.46 7.43
C VAL A 710 -1.58 -3.57 6.46
N MET A 711 -1.36 -2.55 5.64
CA MET A 711 -0.14 -2.41 4.85
C MET A 711 0.77 -1.37 5.51
N VAL A 712 2.01 -1.75 5.76
CA VAL A 712 3.05 -0.88 6.30
C VAL A 712 4.10 -0.67 5.21
N GLY A 713 4.28 0.57 4.78
CA GLY A 713 5.02 0.91 3.56
C GLY A 713 5.69 2.28 3.62
N ASP A 714 6.35 2.67 2.53
CA ASP A 714 6.85 4.03 2.34
C ASP A 714 7.07 4.31 0.85
N GLN A 715 6.12 5.00 0.22
CA GLN A 715 6.14 5.40 -1.20
C GLN A 715 7.32 6.34 -1.54
N CYS A 716 8.01 6.87 -0.52
CA CYS A 716 9.20 7.70 -0.68
C CYS A 716 10.53 6.91 -0.73
N GLN A 717 10.51 5.59 -0.52
CA GLN A 717 11.66 4.68 -0.75
C GLN A 717 11.52 3.97 -2.11
N LEU A 718 12.33 2.95 -2.41
CA LEU A 718 12.29 2.29 -3.73
C LEU A 718 10.90 1.68 -4.01
N PRO A 719 10.43 1.75 -5.27
CA PRO A 719 9.20 1.08 -5.70
C PRO A 719 9.42 -0.44 -5.79
N ALA A 720 8.43 -1.17 -6.31
CA ALA A 720 8.64 -2.56 -6.65
C ALA A 720 9.66 -2.69 -7.80
N THR A 721 10.54 -3.70 -7.73
CA THR A 721 11.59 -3.90 -8.74
C THR A 721 11.06 -4.72 -9.90
N VAL A 722 11.23 -4.19 -11.11
CA VAL A 722 10.82 -4.79 -12.40
C VAL A 722 12.01 -4.70 -13.35
N LEU A 723 12.32 -5.78 -14.05
CA LEU A 723 13.43 -5.90 -15.02
C LEU A 723 13.01 -5.47 -16.42
N SER A 724 11.78 -5.78 -16.81
CA SER A 724 11.21 -5.48 -18.12
C SER A 724 10.79 -4.02 -18.22
N GLN A 725 11.45 -3.26 -19.10
CA GLN A 725 11.05 -1.88 -19.40
C GLN A 725 9.64 -1.81 -19.99
N GLU A 726 9.15 -2.86 -20.66
CA GLU A 726 7.79 -2.92 -21.19
C GLU A 726 6.76 -3.23 -20.08
N ALA A 727 7.08 -4.08 -19.11
CA ALA A 727 6.21 -4.29 -17.94
C ALA A 727 6.17 -3.04 -17.03
N GLN A 728 7.31 -2.33 -16.91
CA GLN A 728 7.35 -1.01 -16.27
C GLN A 728 6.53 0.01 -17.08
N ALA A 729 6.59 -0.02 -18.41
CA ALA A 729 5.73 0.76 -19.32
C ALA A 729 4.24 0.34 -19.34
N LYS A 730 3.86 -0.69 -18.55
CA LYS A 730 2.46 -0.98 -18.18
C LYS A 730 2.13 -0.56 -16.73
N GLY A 731 3.14 -0.38 -15.88
CA GLY A 731 2.98 0.05 -14.49
C GLY A 731 3.21 -1.04 -13.44
N LEU A 732 3.86 -2.16 -13.79
CA LEU A 732 4.09 -3.28 -12.86
C LEU A 732 4.96 -2.91 -11.62
N ASP A 733 5.73 -1.81 -11.70
CA ASP A 733 6.54 -1.28 -10.60
C ASP A 733 5.73 -0.49 -9.56
N ILE A 734 4.48 -0.16 -9.87
CA ILE A 734 3.53 0.48 -8.96
C ILE A 734 3.03 -0.58 -7.98
N SER A 735 3.29 -0.35 -6.70
CA SER A 735 2.76 -1.18 -5.63
C SER A 735 1.29 -0.86 -5.36
N MET A 736 0.53 -1.84 -4.83
CA MET A 736 -0.85 -1.61 -4.37
C MET A 736 -0.91 -0.51 -3.29
N PHE A 737 0.16 -0.35 -2.51
CA PHE A 737 0.31 0.72 -1.52
C PHE A 737 0.34 2.11 -2.19
N ASP A 738 1.19 2.30 -3.21
CA ASP A 738 1.31 3.55 -3.98
C ASP A 738 0.03 3.85 -4.77
N ARG A 739 -0.62 2.82 -5.37
CA ARG A 739 -1.92 2.97 -6.06
C ARG A 739 -3.01 3.43 -5.10
N LEU A 740 -3.17 2.77 -3.96
CA LEU A 740 -4.23 3.13 -3.00
C LEU A 740 -4.02 4.53 -2.39
N LEU A 741 -2.77 4.94 -2.15
CA LEU A 741 -2.44 6.32 -1.78
C LEU A 741 -2.79 7.33 -2.87
N SER A 742 -2.53 7.02 -4.15
CA SER A 742 -2.83 7.93 -5.27
C SER A 742 -4.35 8.10 -5.49
N MET A 743 -5.13 7.07 -5.20
CA MET A 743 -6.60 7.11 -5.16
C MET A 743 -7.16 7.89 -3.95
N GLY A 744 -6.31 8.38 -3.04
CA GLY A 744 -6.71 9.25 -1.93
C GLY A 744 -7.13 8.53 -0.65
N MET A 745 -6.78 7.24 -0.48
CA MET A 745 -6.99 6.54 0.79
C MET A 745 -6.33 7.25 1.97
N GLU A 746 -7.02 7.28 3.11
CA GLU A 746 -6.43 7.73 4.37
C GLU A 746 -5.29 6.79 4.80
N TYR A 747 -4.21 7.38 5.31
CA TYR A 747 -3.06 6.67 5.86
C TYR A 747 -2.57 7.34 7.15
N THR A 748 -1.97 6.55 8.05
CA THR A 748 -1.27 7.09 9.21
C THR A 748 0.21 7.28 8.88
N LEU A 749 0.76 8.46 9.16
CA LEU A 749 2.20 8.72 9.06
C LEU A 749 2.86 8.48 10.42
N LEU A 750 3.90 7.63 10.45
CA LEU A 750 4.78 7.52 11.62
C LEU A 750 5.78 8.69 11.59
N THR A 751 5.75 9.56 12.60
CA THR A 751 6.49 10.83 12.57
C THR A 751 7.90 10.74 13.16
N ASP A 752 8.15 9.81 14.07
CA ASP A 752 9.31 9.89 14.97
C ASP A 752 10.40 8.88 14.61
N GLN A 753 11.56 9.37 14.15
CA GLN A 753 12.67 8.51 13.71
C GLN A 753 13.75 8.31 14.78
N TYR A 754 14.23 7.07 14.88
CA TYR A 754 15.20 6.61 15.87
C TYR A 754 16.57 6.21 15.28
N ARG A 755 16.76 6.32 13.96
CA ARG A 755 17.95 5.84 13.25
C ARG A 755 19.06 6.89 13.23
N MET A 756 18.80 7.99 12.54
CA MET A 756 19.76 8.97 12.03
C MET A 756 20.08 10.06 13.06
N HIS A 757 21.31 10.57 13.07
CA HIS A 757 21.64 11.85 13.70
C HIS A 757 20.77 12.99 13.10
N PRO A 758 20.30 13.98 13.88
CA PRO A 758 19.42 15.05 13.41
C PRO A 758 19.87 15.82 12.14
N SER A 759 21.18 15.98 11.92
CA SER A 759 21.70 16.59 10.68
C SER A 759 21.51 15.71 9.42
N ILE A 760 21.54 14.39 9.57
CA ILE A 760 21.38 13.42 8.49
C ILE A 760 19.89 13.33 8.11
N SER A 761 18.99 13.31 9.09
CA SER A 761 17.53 13.25 8.88
C SER A 761 16.92 14.56 8.39
N ALA A 762 17.56 15.71 8.65
CA ALA A 762 17.00 17.02 8.32
C ALA A 762 16.71 17.23 6.82
N PHE A 763 17.60 16.79 5.91
CA PHE A 763 17.32 16.90 4.48
C PHE A 763 16.21 15.93 4.02
N PRO A 764 16.26 14.60 4.31
CA PRO A 764 15.17 13.70 3.96
C PRO A 764 13.82 14.14 4.53
N SER A 765 13.79 14.59 5.79
CA SER A 765 12.60 15.14 6.45
C SER A 765 12.01 16.28 5.63
N TRP A 766 12.80 17.32 5.33
CA TRP A 766 12.33 18.45 4.50
C TRP A 766 11.95 18.03 3.08
N ARG A 767 12.83 17.31 2.36
CA ARG A 767 12.70 17.10 0.91
C ARG A 767 11.67 16.06 0.53
N PHE A 768 11.51 15.00 1.33
CA PHE A 768 10.67 13.84 1.01
C PHE A 768 9.46 13.68 1.92
N TYR A 769 9.55 14.15 3.17
CA TYR A 769 8.50 14.01 4.19
C TYR A 769 7.95 15.35 4.67
N ARG A 770 8.04 16.41 3.84
CA ARG A 770 7.50 17.77 4.05
C ARG A 770 7.96 18.53 5.31
N GLY A 771 8.84 17.93 6.12
CA GLY A 771 9.23 18.40 7.45
C GLY A 771 8.58 17.63 8.60
N ASP A 772 7.65 16.71 8.33
CA ASP A 772 6.85 15.98 9.33
C ASP A 772 7.64 14.87 10.04
N LEU A 773 8.82 14.51 9.52
CA LEU A 773 9.73 13.53 10.12
C LEU A 773 10.58 14.17 11.23
N LYS A 774 10.18 13.88 12.47
CA LYS A 774 10.77 14.31 13.75
C LYS A 774 11.89 13.39 14.22
N ASN A 775 12.72 13.87 15.15
CA ASN A 775 13.85 13.14 15.70
C ASN A 775 13.60 12.69 17.15
N ALA A 776 13.40 11.37 17.35
CA ALA A 776 13.36 10.76 18.68
C ALA A 776 14.77 10.46 19.25
N VAL A 777 15.83 10.85 18.54
CA VAL A 777 17.23 10.75 18.95
C VAL A 777 17.93 12.09 18.82
N THR A 778 18.78 12.41 19.79
CA THR A 778 19.53 13.67 19.87
C THR A 778 20.94 13.54 19.28
N ASP A 779 21.65 14.66 19.15
CA ASP A 779 23.08 14.67 18.82
C ASP A 779 23.90 13.79 19.79
N ALA A 780 23.51 13.72 21.07
CA ALA A 780 24.22 12.97 22.09
C ALA A 780 24.04 11.44 21.93
N ASP A 781 22.91 10.99 21.39
CA ASP A 781 22.62 9.58 21.10
C ASP A 781 23.28 9.10 19.81
N ARG A 782 23.73 10.03 18.95
CA ARG A 782 24.27 9.75 17.60
C ARG A 782 25.56 10.52 17.31
N GLN A 783 26.38 10.73 18.34
CA GLN A 783 27.64 11.50 18.26
C GLN A 783 28.54 11.04 17.10
N LEU A 784 29.19 11.98 16.44
CA LEU A 784 30.27 11.69 15.49
C LEU A 784 31.35 10.82 16.20
N PRO A 785 31.87 9.76 15.58
CA PRO A 785 32.96 8.98 16.16
C PRO A 785 34.20 9.84 16.41
N HIS A 786 34.86 9.64 17.55
CA HIS A 786 36.01 10.45 17.97
C HIS A 786 37.23 10.23 17.03
N GLY A 787 38.17 11.17 17.03
CA GLY A 787 39.40 11.09 16.21
C GLY A 787 39.21 11.39 14.72
N LEU A 788 38.04 11.10 14.14
CA LEU A 788 37.76 11.32 12.73
C LEU A 788 38.02 12.77 12.28
N PRO A 789 38.56 12.98 11.06
CA PRO A 789 38.95 14.30 10.56
C PRO A 789 37.76 15.19 10.16
N PHE A 790 36.52 14.82 10.50
CA PHE A 790 35.27 15.47 10.08
C PHE A 790 34.70 16.38 11.19
N ARG A 791 33.93 17.40 10.78
CA ARG A 791 33.31 18.40 11.67
C ARG A 791 31.80 18.20 11.86
N SER A 792 31.21 17.19 11.21
CA SER A 792 29.77 16.93 11.22
C SER A 792 29.45 15.47 10.90
N PRO A 793 28.38 14.89 11.48
CA PRO A 793 27.77 13.62 11.05
C PRO A 793 27.28 13.57 9.60
N LEU A 794 27.21 14.70 8.88
CA LEU A 794 26.90 14.76 7.46
C LEU A 794 28.08 15.41 6.72
N VAL A 795 28.70 14.68 5.80
CA VAL A 795 29.95 15.07 5.12
C VAL A 795 29.79 14.95 3.61
N PHE A 796 30.35 15.91 2.86
CA PHE A 796 30.59 15.75 1.43
C PHE A 796 32.07 15.95 1.09
N LEU A 797 32.67 14.95 0.44
CA LEU A 797 34.04 14.99 -0.06
C LEU A 797 34.04 15.16 -1.57
N HIS A 798 34.50 16.33 -2.01
CA HIS A 798 34.73 16.61 -3.41
C HIS A 798 35.97 15.87 -3.92
N VAL A 799 35.77 14.98 -4.88
CA VAL A 799 36.83 14.37 -5.70
C VAL A 799 36.84 15.06 -7.06
N ASP A 800 38.02 15.53 -7.49
CA ASP A 800 38.20 16.14 -8.82
C ASP A 800 38.90 15.18 -9.78
N ALA A 801 38.16 14.14 -10.17
CA ALA A 801 38.56 13.15 -11.17
C ALA A 801 37.34 12.78 -12.03
N MET A 802 37.55 12.63 -13.34
CA MET A 802 36.49 12.29 -14.29
C MET A 802 36.09 10.81 -14.20
N GLU A 803 34.84 10.51 -14.54
CA GLU A 803 34.34 9.13 -14.61
C GLU A 803 34.98 8.34 -15.77
N SER A 804 35.09 7.02 -15.61
CA SER A 804 35.47 6.10 -16.69
C SER A 804 34.45 4.95 -16.86
N SER A 805 34.49 4.31 -18.03
CA SER A 805 33.57 3.22 -18.37
C SER A 805 34.01 1.90 -17.75
N GLY A 806 33.05 1.13 -17.23
CA GLY A 806 33.19 -0.24 -16.75
C GLY A 806 32.24 -1.15 -17.53
N GLY A 807 32.51 -1.34 -18.83
CA GLY A 807 31.53 -1.89 -19.77
C GLY A 807 30.32 -0.95 -19.90
N ALA A 808 29.11 -1.50 -19.75
CA ALA A 808 27.86 -0.72 -19.71
C ALA A 808 27.66 0.08 -18.41
N SER A 809 28.54 -0.08 -17.41
CA SER A 809 28.47 0.61 -16.10
C SER A 809 29.53 1.72 -15.99
N LYS A 810 29.53 2.46 -14.89
CA LYS A 810 30.48 3.56 -14.61
C LYS A 810 31.34 3.23 -13.39
N LYS A 811 32.56 3.78 -13.38
CA LYS A 811 33.49 3.73 -12.24
C LYS A 811 34.29 5.04 -12.14
N ASN A 812 34.82 5.34 -10.96
CA ASN A 812 35.71 6.46 -10.69
C ASN A 812 36.76 6.01 -9.66
N GLU A 813 38.02 5.95 -10.09
CA GLU A 813 39.12 5.35 -9.30
C GLU A 813 39.51 6.23 -8.11
N ALA A 814 39.65 7.54 -8.30
CA ALA A 814 39.92 8.45 -7.18
C ALA A 814 38.76 8.54 -6.16
N GLU A 815 37.51 8.23 -6.57
CA GLU A 815 36.42 8.03 -5.60
C GLU A 815 36.58 6.71 -4.83
N ALA A 816 37.04 5.63 -5.47
CA ALA A 816 37.27 4.36 -4.79
C ALA A 816 38.45 4.44 -3.79
N ASP A 817 39.51 5.18 -4.15
CA ASP A 817 40.63 5.47 -3.25
C ASP A 817 40.18 6.35 -2.07
N CYS A 818 39.31 7.33 -2.32
CA CYS A 818 38.67 8.15 -1.29
C CYS A 818 37.80 7.30 -0.35
N VAL A 819 37.00 6.37 -0.89
CA VAL A 819 36.22 5.41 -0.08
C VAL A 819 37.13 4.55 0.80
N ALA A 820 38.19 3.97 0.23
CA ALA A 820 39.12 3.12 0.97
C ALA A 820 39.78 3.89 2.13
N TRP A 821 40.24 5.11 1.86
CA TRP A 821 40.79 6.00 2.89
C TRP A 821 39.76 6.33 3.99
N VAL A 822 38.51 6.65 3.65
CA VAL A 822 37.46 6.91 4.66
C VAL A 822 37.18 5.65 5.50
N VAL A 823 37.16 4.45 4.89
CA VAL A 823 37.01 3.18 5.61
C VAL A 823 38.15 2.96 6.60
N GLU A 824 39.40 3.19 6.18
CA GLU A 824 40.58 3.08 7.07
C GLU A 824 40.53 4.06 8.24
N GLN A 825 40.20 5.33 8.00
CA GLN A 825 40.04 6.34 9.07
C GLN A 825 38.93 5.96 10.07
N VAL A 826 37.84 5.35 9.60
CA VAL A 826 36.74 4.88 10.47
C VAL A 826 37.13 3.64 11.27
N MET A 827 37.87 2.70 10.67
CA MET A 827 38.37 1.49 11.35
C MET A 827 39.47 1.79 12.37
N GLN A 828 40.25 2.86 12.20
CA GLN A 828 41.23 3.33 13.17
C GLN A 828 40.60 3.96 14.43
N HIS A 829 39.29 4.26 14.41
CA HIS A 829 38.58 4.97 15.48
C HIS A 829 37.37 4.17 16.00
N GLU A 830 37.67 2.98 16.52
CA GLU A 830 36.79 2.10 17.30
C GLU A 830 35.51 1.57 16.60
N ILE A 831 35.29 1.89 15.32
CA ILE A 831 34.18 1.33 14.55
C ILE A 831 34.60 0.02 13.88
N ARG A 832 33.98 -1.08 14.35
CA ARG A 832 34.14 -2.41 13.78
C ARG A 832 33.71 -2.42 12.30
N PRO A 833 34.41 -3.11 11.38
CA PRO A 833 34.15 -3.02 9.94
C PRO A 833 32.73 -3.40 9.53
N GLU A 834 32.09 -4.34 10.24
CA GLU A 834 30.71 -4.78 9.98
C GLU A 834 29.69 -3.68 10.29
N SER A 835 30.09 -2.66 11.04
CA SER A 835 29.29 -1.47 11.37
C SER A 835 29.43 -0.35 10.32
N ILE A 836 30.18 -0.58 9.25
CA ILE A 836 30.37 0.30 8.09
C ILE A 836 29.60 -0.28 6.90
N GLY A 837 28.99 0.60 6.10
CA GLY A 837 28.42 0.26 4.80
C GLY A 837 28.92 1.20 3.72
N VAL A 838 29.15 0.66 2.52
CA VAL A 838 29.47 1.44 1.33
C VAL A 838 28.41 1.20 0.26
N ILE A 839 27.91 2.30 -0.30
CA ILE A 839 26.87 2.30 -1.30
C ILE A 839 27.43 2.98 -2.57
N SER A 840 27.10 2.45 -3.73
CA SER A 840 27.25 3.18 -4.99
C SER A 840 26.18 2.80 -6.01
N PRO A 841 25.69 3.70 -6.88
CA PRO A 841 24.66 3.35 -7.87
C PRO A 841 25.16 2.38 -8.95
N TYR A 842 26.47 2.20 -9.11
CA TYR A 842 27.07 1.52 -10.26
C TYR A 842 27.79 0.22 -9.86
N GLY A 843 27.35 -0.91 -10.43
CA GLY A 843 27.94 -2.23 -10.16
C GLY A 843 29.44 -2.35 -10.49
N ALA A 844 29.95 -1.58 -11.47
CA ALA A 844 31.40 -1.52 -11.72
C ALA A 844 32.15 -0.77 -10.61
N GLN A 845 31.56 0.30 -10.03
CA GLN A 845 32.14 0.98 -8.87
C GLN A 845 32.12 0.09 -7.63
N VAL A 846 31.02 -0.65 -7.37
CA VAL A 846 30.94 -1.63 -6.28
C VAL A 846 32.09 -2.66 -6.40
N LYS A 847 32.30 -3.23 -7.59
CA LYS A 847 33.40 -4.18 -7.86
C LYS A 847 34.80 -3.55 -7.78
N LEU A 848 34.92 -2.24 -8.02
CA LEU A 848 36.19 -1.52 -7.89
C LEU A 848 36.52 -1.23 -6.42
N ILE A 849 35.59 -0.60 -5.69
CA ILE A 849 35.71 -0.32 -4.25
C ILE A 849 36.07 -1.60 -3.50
N GLN A 850 35.36 -2.69 -3.75
CA GLN A 850 35.58 -3.99 -3.12
C GLN A 850 37.02 -4.53 -3.30
N ARG A 851 37.77 -4.06 -4.30
CA ARG A 851 39.18 -4.39 -4.55
C ARG A 851 40.14 -3.35 -3.96
N SER A 852 39.73 -2.07 -3.90
CA SER A 852 40.50 -0.98 -3.29
C SER A 852 40.47 -1.01 -1.75
N LEU A 853 39.47 -1.63 -1.12
CA LEU A 853 39.44 -1.79 0.35
C LEU A 853 40.60 -2.69 0.84
N PRO A 854 41.18 -2.44 2.03
CA PRO A 854 42.16 -3.33 2.64
C PRO A 854 41.53 -4.70 2.97
N TYR A 855 42.34 -5.78 2.95
CA TYR A 855 41.85 -7.16 2.97
C TYR A 855 40.91 -7.51 4.14
N ASN A 856 41.18 -6.97 5.34
CA ASN A 856 40.32 -7.14 6.51
C ASN A 856 38.97 -6.42 6.37
N ALA A 857 38.91 -5.30 5.65
CA ALA A 857 37.66 -4.61 5.32
C ALA A 857 36.88 -5.33 4.22
N GLN A 858 37.55 -5.93 3.23
CA GLN A 858 36.90 -6.63 2.10
C GLN A 858 35.91 -7.72 2.56
N LEU A 859 36.23 -8.44 3.64
CA LEU A 859 35.40 -9.54 4.14
C LEU A 859 34.26 -9.12 5.08
N ALA A 860 34.27 -7.87 5.56
CA ALA A 860 33.42 -7.44 6.68
C ALA A 860 32.61 -6.16 6.42
N VAL A 861 33.11 -5.22 5.61
CA VAL A 861 32.37 -4.01 5.20
C VAL A 861 31.37 -4.39 4.11
N GLN A 862 30.08 -4.04 4.29
CA GLN A 862 29.07 -4.28 3.26
C GLN A 862 29.21 -3.24 2.14
N VAL A 863 29.79 -3.62 1.00
CA VAL A 863 29.81 -2.81 -0.24
C VAL A 863 28.71 -3.32 -1.19
N SER A 864 27.73 -2.49 -1.56
CA SER A 864 26.67 -2.88 -2.50
C SER A 864 26.06 -1.73 -3.29
N THR A 865 25.12 -2.05 -4.19
CA THR A 865 24.22 -1.05 -4.79
C THR A 865 23.22 -0.53 -3.76
N VAL A 866 22.56 0.60 -4.07
CA VAL A 866 21.48 1.19 -3.26
C VAL A 866 20.37 0.16 -3.00
N ASP A 867 19.94 -0.50 -4.07
CA ASP A 867 18.90 -1.52 -4.12
C ASP A 867 19.24 -2.71 -3.20
N ALA A 868 20.47 -3.21 -3.28
CA ALA A 868 20.97 -4.30 -2.44
C ALA A 868 21.27 -3.89 -0.98
N PHE A 869 21.29 -2.59 -0.66
CA PHE A 869 21.39 -2.10 0.72
C PHE A 869 20.00 -1.89 1.38
N GLN A 870 18.90 -2.18 0.68
CA GLN A 870 17.55 -2.09 1.23
C GLN A 870 17.37 -3.00 2.46
N GLY A 871 16.41 -2.64 3.34
CA GLY A 871 16.18 -3.32 4.62
C GLY A 871 17.36 -3.30 5.61
N SER A 872 18.43 -2.55 5.32
CA SER A 872 19.66 -2.49 6.13
C SER A 872 19.98 -1.07 6.61
N GLU A 873 20.80 -0.94 7.64
CA GLU A 873 21.35 0.31 8.18
C GLU A 873 22.75 0.05 8.76
N ARG A 874 23.52 1.11 9.05
CA ARG A 874 24.87 1.06 9.64
C ARG A 874 25.20 2.31 10.46
N GLU A 875 26.21 2.20 11.33
CA GLU A 875 26.74 3.36 12.07
C GLU A 875 27.31 4.40 11.11
N VAL A 876 28.10 3.95 10.14
CA VAL A 876 28.69 4.76 9.08
C VAL A 876 28.22 4.28 7.72
N ILE A 877 27.81 5.22 6.86
CA ILE A 877 27.56 4.99 5.43
C ILE A 877 28.47 5.90 4.61
N ILE A 878 29.10 5.31 3.61
CA ILE A 878 29.90 6.01 2.59
C ILE A 878 29.20 5.82 1.24
N PHE A 879 28.87 6.90 0.54
CA PHE A 879 28.12 6.88 -0.72
C PHE A 879 28.98 7.47 -1.85
N SER A 880 29.54 6.61 -2.71
CA SER A 880 30.29 7.02 -3.90
C SER A 880 29.34 7.23 -5.07
N LEU A 881 29.29 8.47 -5.55
CA LEU A 881 28.33 8.95 -6.54
C LEU A 881 28.76 8.71 -7.99
N VAL A 882 30.07 8.53 -8.22
CA VAL A 882 30.74 8.15 -9.49
C VAL A 882 30.72 9.21 -10.59
N ARG A 883 29.60 9.93 -10.75
CA ARG A 883 29.37 10.78 -11.94
C ARG A 883 30.16 12.08 -11.87
N ALA A 884 31.06 12.22 -12.85
CA ALA A 884 32.02 13.30 -12.97
C ALA A 884 32.30 13.54 -14.46
N ASN A 885 31.56 14.48 -15.05
CA ASN A 885 31.58 14.77 -16.49
C ASN A 885 31.12 16.21 -16.80
N ARG A 886 31.61 16.78 -17.91
CA ARG A 886 31.32 18.15 -18.34
C ARG A 886 29.89 18.40 -18.88
N ARG A 887 28.96 17.44 -18.72
CA ARG A 887 27.58 17.51 -19.24
C ARG A 887 26.52 17.61 -18.14
N GLY A 888 26.90 17.55 -16.86
CA GLY A 888 25.94 17.54 -15.75
C GLY A 888 25.09 16.26 -15.64
N ASP A 889 25.46 15.19 -16.36
CA ASP A 889 24.74 13.92 -16.37
C ASP A 889 25.03 13.13 -15.08
N VAL A 890 24.00 12.91 -14.27
CA VAL A 890 24.05 12.18 -12.98
C VAL A 890 23.44 10.77 -13.05
N GLY A 891 22.89 10.35 -14.20
CA GLY A 891 22.36 9.00 -14.44
C GLY A 891 21.43 8.48 -13.33
N PHE A 892 21.77 7.33 -12.74
CA PHE A 892 20.94 6.67 -11.70
C PHE A 892 20.80 7.47 -10.39
N VAL A 893 21.50 8.59 -10.21
CA VAL A 893 21.32 9.49 -9.05
C VAL A 893 20.32 10.63 -9.33
N ALA A 894 19.73 10.68 -10.53
CA ALA A 894 18.53 11.49 -10.79
C ALA A 894 17.28 10.95 -10.06
N ASP A 895 17.26 9.65 -9.75
CA ASP A 895 16.19 8.97 -9.01
C ASP A 895 16.19 9.42 -7.54
N TRP A 896 15.12 10.11 -7.15
CA TRP A 896 14.96 10.69 -5.82
C TRP A 896 14.69 9.64 -4.73
N ARG A 897 14.09 8.50 -5.08
CA ARG A 897 13.86 7.37 -4.15
C ARG A 897 15.17 6.66 -3.84
N ARG A 898 16.04 6.44 -4.85
CA ARG A 898 17.40 5.93 -4.65
C ARG A 898 18.23 6.85 -3.76
N LEU A 899 18.19 8.16 -4.00
CA LEU A 899 18.90 9.11 -3.14
C LEU A 899 18.37 9.09 -1.70
N ASN A 900 17.04 9.13 -1.51
CA ASN A 900 16.43 9.06 -0.19
C ASN A 900 16.85 7.78 0.56
N VAL A 901 16.78 6.62 -0.10
CA VAL A 901 17.24 5.36 0.47
C VAL A 901 18.72 5.43 0.87
N ALA A 902 19.62 5.84 -0.04
CA ALA A 902 21.05 5.91 0.23
C ALA A 902 21.41 6.80 1.44
N LEU A 903 20.88 8.03 1.48
CA LEU A 903 21.11 8.99 2.57
C LEU A 903 20.60 8.47 3.92
N THR A 904 19.48 7.76 3.93
CA THR A 904 18.79 7.33 5.16
C THR A 904 19.23 5.95 5.69
N ARG A 905 20.36 5.41 5.22
CA ARG A 905 20.97 4.18 5.76
C ARG A 905 21.86 4.42 6.99
N ALA A 906 22.30 5.65 7.23
CA ALA A 906 23.27 5.99 8.28
C ALA A 906 22.63 6.22 9.65
N ARG A 907 23.36 5.91 10.73
CA ARG A 907 23.00 6.28 12.11
C ARG A 907 23.84 7.46 12.62
N ARG A 908 25.17 7.36 12.61
CA ARG A 908 26.11 8.32 13.23
C ARG A 908 26.92 9.14 12.23
N LEU A 909 27.14 8.63 11.02
CA LEU A 909 27.91 9.34 9.98
C LEU A 909 27.44 8.95 8.57
N CYS A 910 27.14 9.97 7.75
CA CYS A 910 26.93 9.83 6.32
C CYS A 910 28.00 10.64 5.58
N VAL A 911 28.88 9.95 4.83
CA VAL A 911 29.89 10.55 3.96
C VAL A 911 29.46 10.35 2.51
N VAL A 912 29.30 11.43 1.77
CA VAL A 912 28.96 11.41 0.34
C VAL A 912 30.17 11.88 -0.46
N ILE A 913 30.51 11.18 -1.55
CA ILE A 913 31.75 11.39 -2.31
C ILE A 913 31.40 11.61 -3.79
N GLY A 914 31.86 12.72 -4.40
CA GLY A 914 31.57 13.02 -5.81
C GLY A 914 32.17 14.32 -6.34
N ASN A 915 31.84 14.70 -7.57
CA ASN A 915 32.49 15.82 -8.30
C ASN A 915 31.61 17.08 -8.38
N ILE A 916 31.68 17.99 -7.39
CA ILE A 916 30.79 19.19 -7.30
C ILE A 916 30.51 19.90 -8.64
N PRO A 917 31.48 20.18 -9.53
CA PRO A 917 31.22 20.82 -10.83
C PRO A 917 30.11 20.15 -11.66
N THR A 918 30.11 18.82 -11.74
CA THR A 918 29.09 18.04 -12.47
C THR A 918 27.70 18.17 -11.82
N TRP A 919 27.65 18.36 -10.50
CA TRP A 919 26.42 18.33 -9.69
C TRP A 919 25.77 19.71 -9.60
N LEU A 920 26.55 20.78 -9.84
CA LEU A 920 26.05 22.13 -10.07
C LEU A 920 25.51 22.34 -11.49
N GLN A 921 26.00 21.56 -12.47
CA GLN A 921 25.59 21.62 -13.88
C GLN A 921 24.36 20.75 -14.22
N THR A 922 23.88 19.93 -13.30
CA THR A 922 22.77 19.00 -13.58
C THR A 922 21.42 19.70 -13.65
N GLU A 923 20.55 19.23 -14.55
CA GLU A 923 19.19 19.73 -14.70
C GLU A 923 18.29 19.36 -13.51
N SER A 924 18.60 18.26 -12.80
CA SER A 924 17.86 17.84 -11.61
C SER A 924 17.95 18.89 -10.49
N SER A 925 16.81 19.24 -9.88
CA SER A 925 16.76 20.10 -8.69
C SER A 925 17.32 19.39 -7.46
N LEU A 926 16.93 18.13 -7.25
CA LEU A 926 17.21 17.27 -6.10
C LEU A 926 18.62 17.40 -5.50
N LEU A 927 19.65 17.37 -6.35
CA LEU A 927 21.05 17.36 -5.95
C LEU A 927 21.62 18.77 -5.70
N ARG A 928 21.05 19.78 -6.37
CA ARG A 928 21.31 21.19 -6.10
C ARG A 928 20.60 21.62 -4.81
N ASP A 929 19.39 21.12 -4.56
CA ASP A 929 18.67 21.26 -3.30
C ASP A 929 19.51 20.69 -2.14
N TRP A 930 20.06 19.47 -2.31
CA TRP A 930 20.90 18.82 -1.30
C TRP A 930 22.16 19.64 -0.99
N LEU A 931 22.95 20.01 -2.00
CA LEU A 931 24.16 20.83 -1.84
C LEU A 931 23.87 22.22 -1.27
N GLY A 932 22.70 22.80 -1.56
CA GLY A 932 22.22 24.07 -0.99
C GLY A 932 21.80 23.96 0.48
N PHE A 933 21.13 22.87 0.86
CA PHE A 933 20.66 22.60 2.22
C PHE A 933 21.80 22.44 3.25
N HIS A 934 23.03 22.24 2.81
CA HIS A 934 24.19 21.97 3.67
C HIS A 934 24.44 22.97 4.80
N GLN A 935 24.07 24.25 4.68
CA GLN A 935 24.17 25.18 5.82
C GLN A 935 23.11 24.93 6.90
N VAL A 936 21.91 24.48 6.51
CA VAL A 936 20.81 24.11 7.43
C VAL A 936 21.14 22.79 8.12
N GLY A 937 21.58 21.79 7.36
CA GLY A 937 22.04 20.49 7.88
C GLY A 937 23.42 20.51 8.55
N LYS A 938 24.12 21.65 8.61
CA LYS A 938 25.50 21.77 9.10
C LYS A 938 26.47 20.75 8.47
N ALA A 939 26.36 20.48 7.17
CA ALA A 939 27.21 19.51 6.50
C ALA A 939 28.65 20.02 6.33
N ASP A 940 29.63 19.15 6.55
CA ASP A 940 31.06 19.42 6.37
C ASP A 940 31.44 19.16 4.91
N VAL A 941 31.75 20.22 4.16
CA VAL A 941 32.02 20.14 2.71
C VAL A 941 33.47 20.49 2.43
N ARG A 942 34.26 19.50 2.03
CA ARG A 942 35.70 19.60 1.79
C ARG A 942 36.13 18.84 0.55
N ALA A 943 37.39 18.98 0.13
CA ALA A 943 37.95 18.22 -0.99
C ALA A 943 38.79 17.05 -0.49
N PHE A 944 38.94 16.00 -1.29
CA PHE A 944 39.89 14.91 -1.07
C PHE A 944 41.00 14.98 -2.11
N ARG A 945 42.26 15.01 -1.66
CA ARG A 945 43.43 15.02 -2.55
C ARG A 945 44.64 14.43 -1.83
N GLY A 946 45.25 13.40 -2.43
CA GLY A 946 46.48 12.79 -1.92
C GLY A 946 46.32 12.16 -0.54
N TYR A 947 45.27 11.34 -0.35
CA TYR A 947 44.97 10.65 0.92
C TYR A 947 44.80 11.59 2.12
N ASN A 948 44.25 12.78 1.88
CA ASN A 948 43.95 13.77 2.91
C ASN A 948 42.77 14.68 2.50
N VAL A 949 42.13 15.32 3.48
CA VAL A 949 40.93 16.15 3.32
C VAL A 949 41.29 17.64 3.46
N THR A 950 41.14 18.39 2.38
CA THR A 950 41.57 19.79 2.23
C THR A 950 40.38 20.74 2.04
N ALA A 951 40.65 22.05 2.00
CA ALA A 951 39.63 23.02 1.58
C ALA A 951 39.23 22.82 0.11
N LEU A 952 37.98 23.17 -0.24
CA LEU A 952 37.54 23.15 -1.64
C LEU A 952 38.39 24.09 -2.52
N PRO A 953 38.61 23.77 -3.81
CA PRO A 953 39.14 24.71 -4.79
C PRO A 953 38.32 26.00 -4.81
N ALA A 954 38.98 27.15 -4.99
CA ALA A 954 38.36 28.47 -4.78
C ALA A 954 37.16 28.74 -5.70
N ASP A 955 37.20 28.28 -6.96
CA ASP A 955 36.10 28.44 -7.91
C ASP A 955 34.91 27.51 -7.57
N VAL A 956 35.19 26.27 -7.14
CA VAL A 956 34.18 25.30 -6.67
C VAL A 956 33.52 25.81 -5.40
N ALA A 957 34.30 26.36 -4.47
CA ALA A 957 33.82 26.98 -3.25
C ALA A 957 32.92 28.20 -3.54
N ALA A 958 33.32 29.07 -4.48
CA ALA A 958 32.53 30.22 -4.90
C ALA A 958 31.18 29.80 -5.51
N LYS A 959 31.18 28.84 -6.44
CA LYS A 959 29.94 28.33 -7.08
C LYS A 959 29.02 27.64 -6.06
N ALA A 960 29.58 26.85 -5.13
CA ALA A 960 28.82 26.23 -4.05
C ALA A 960 28.23 27.27 -3.06
N ASN A 961 28.94 28.36 -2.79
CA ASN A 961 28.44 29.46 -1.95
C ASN A 961 27.31 30.25 -2.64
N ALA A 962 27.42 30.50 -3.94
CA ALA A 962 26.34 31.13 -4.71
C ALA A 962 25.05 30.28 -4.69
N LEU A 963 25.17 28.97 -4.90
CA LEU A 963 24.02 28.05 -4.80
C LEU A 963 23.38 28.05 -3.40
N ARG A 964 24.18 28.14 -2.32
CA ARG A 964 23.64 28.21 -0.94
C ARG A 964 22.82 29.49 -0.72
N GLN A 965 23.29 30.64 -1.20
CA GLN A 965 22.58 31.92 -1.08
C GLN A 965 21.27 31.91 -1.89
N ASP A 966 21.32 31.42 -3.12
CA ASP A 966 20.14 31.25 -3.99
C ASP A 966 19.12 30.28 -3.37
N PHE A 967 19.57 29.11 -2.91
CA PHE A 967 18.74 28.11 -2.25
C PHE A 967 18.09 28.65 -0.98
N ALA A 968 18.83 29.34 -0.11
CA ALA A 968 18.30 29.91 1.14
C ALA A 968 17.29 31.05 0.91
N THR A 969 17.40 31.74 -0.24
CA THR A 969 16.45 32.79 -0.66
C THR A 969 15.16 32.18 -1.23
N LYS A 970 15.29 31.14 -2.06
CA LYS A 970 14.15 30.45 -2.69
C LYS A 970 13.41 29.50 -1.74
N ASN A 971 14.10 28.92 -0.77
CA ASN A 971 13.55 27.94 0.18
C ASN A 971 13.64 28.45 1.63
N PRO A 972 12.63 29.20 2.13
CA PRO A 972 12.57 29.63 3.53
C PRO A 972 12.14 28.51 4.50
N ALA A 973 11.49 27.44 4.01
CA ALA A 973 10.99 26.34 4.85
C ALA A 973 12.09 25.58 5.63
N PRO A 974 13.26 25.23 5.04
CA PRO A 974 14.41 24.69 5.77
C PRO A 974 14.83 25.51 7.00
N GLN A 975 14.78 26.85 6.92
CA GLN A 975 15.12 27.71 8.06
C GLN A 975 14.06 27.65 9.17
N LYS A 976 12.78 27.50 8.82
CA LYS A 976 11.70 27.24 9.78
C LYS A 976 11.89 25.86 10.43
N LEU A 977 12.26 24.83 9.66
CA LEU A 977 12.53 23.49 10.20
C LEU A 977 13.68 23.50 11.21
N ALA A 978 14.80 24.16 10.91
CA ALA A 978 15.92 24.27 11.85
C ALA A 978 15.58 25.08 13.12
N ARG A 979 14.66 26.06 13.04
CA ARG A 979 14.13 26.75 14.22
C ARG A 979 13.19 25.85 15.02
N ALA A 980 12.31 25.10 14.37
CA ALA A 980 11.42 24.12 14.99
C ALA A 980 12.21 23.02 15.71
N GLN A 981 13.16 22.37 15.02
CA GLN A 981 14.06 21.37 15.61
C GLN A 981 14.89 21.92 16.79
N LYS A 982 15.25 23.21 16.78
CA LYS A 982 15.91 23.84 17.94
C LYS A 982 14.94 24.05 19.12
N ALA A 983 13.68 24.36 18.86
CA ALA A 983 12.65 24.44 19.89
C ALA A 983 12.28 23.05 20.44
N GLU A 984 12.01 22.08 19.56
CA GLU A 984 11.76 20.67 19.92
C GLU A 984 12.92 20.07 20.72
N ARG A 985 14.18 20.38 20.38
CA ARG A 985 15.35 19.95 21.17
C ARG A 985 15.38 20.54 22.57
N ASN A 986 14.96 21.79 22.75
CA ASN A 986 14.81 22.37 24.08
C ASN A 986 13.68 21.67 24.85
N VAL A 987 12.56 21.35 24.17
CA VAL A 987 11.43 20.62 24.76
C VAL A 987 11.79 19.16 25.07
N SER A 988 12.59 18.46 24.27
CA SER A 988 12.95 17.06 24.51
C SER A 988 14.03 16.91 25.59
N VAL A 989 14.94 17.88 25.73
CA VAL A 989 15.83 17.99 26.89
C VAL A 989 15.02 18.25 28.17
N ALA A 990 14.02 19.14 28.12
CA ALA A 990 13.11 19.35 29.24
C ALA A 990 12.27 18.09 29.56
N GLY A 991 11.74 17.41 28.54
CA GLY A 991 10.93 16.19 28.69
C GLY A 991 11.72 14.97 29.19
N LYS A 992 13.00 14.85 28.82
CA LYS A 992 13.90 13.85 29.40
C LYS A 992 14.16 14.14 30.88
N LYS A 993 14.53 15.39 31.21
CA LYS A 993 14.71 15.83 32.61
C LYS A 993 13.43 15.64 33.43
N ALA A 994 12.26 15.89 32.84
CA ALA A 994 10.97 15.68 33.49
C ALA A 994 10.75 14.20 33.83
N ARG A 995 10.96 13.28 32.88
CA ARG A 995 10.88 11.82 33.13
C ARG A 995 11.87 11.34 34.18
N GLU A 996 13.10 11.85 34.16
CA GLU A 996 14.14 11.54 35.16
C GLU A 996 13.71 12.00 36.57
N ILE A 997 13.06 13.16 36.68
CA ILE A 997 12.50 13.66 37.95
C ILE A 997 11.25 12.89 38.38
N THR A 998 10.34 12.54 37.47
CA THR A 998 9.17 11.71 37.79
C THR A 998 9.59 10.34 38.32
N GLN A 999 10.54 9.66 37.66
CA GLN A 999 11.06 8.37 38.13
C GLN A 999 11.71 8.50 39.51
N ALA A 1000 12.55 9.52 39.72
CA ALA A 1000 13.16 9.78 41.01
C ALA A 1000 12.13 10.11 42.11
N LEU A 1001 10.98 10.69 41.75
CA LEU A 1001 9.90 11.02 42.70
C LEU A 1001 9.13 9.76 43.09
N GLU A 1002 8.75 8.92 42.12
CA GLU A 1002 8.16 7.61 42.39
C GLU A 1002 9.07 6.70 43.22
N ASP A 1003 10.37 6.68 42.91
CA ASP A 1003 11.32 5.81 43.61
C ASP A 1003 11.60 6.34 45.02
N ALA A 1004 11.54 7.66 45.24
CA ALA A 1004 11.57 8.26 46.58
C ALA A 1004 10.28 7.98 47.39
N ILE A 1005 9.11 7.93 46.75
CA ILE A 1005 7.85 7.47 47.35
C ILE A 1005 8.01 6.01 47.81
N LYS A 1006 8.42 5.11 46.89
CA LYS A 1006 8.61 3.67 47.16
C LYS A 1006 9.65 3.41 48.25
N ALA A 1007 10.72 4.22 48.32
CA ALA A 1007 11.75 4.14 49.35
C ALA A 1007 11.37 4.81 50.68
N SER A 1008 10.36 5.68 50.69
CA SER A 1008 9.90 6.43 51.89
C SER A 1008 10.99 7.25 52.59
N ASP A 1009 11.98 7.77 51.84
CA ASP A 1009 13.06 8.61 52.36
C ASP A 1009 12.63 10.09 52.40
N GLU A 1010 12.47 10.63 53.62
CA GLU A 1010 12.04 12.01 53.87
C GLU A 1010 13.01 13.07 53.30
N VAL A 1011 14.30 12.78 53.22
CA VAL A 1011 15.34 13.72 52.73
C VAL A 1011 15.33 13.74 51.20
N VAL A 1012 15.25 12.56 50.57
CA VAL A 1012 15.16 12.43 49.11
C VAL A 1012 13.83 13.01 48.62
N LEU A 1013 12.69 12.66 49.25
CA LEU A 1013 11.37 13.21 48.90
C LEU A 1013 11.38 14.74 48.87
N LYS A 1014 11.88 15.42 49.92
CA LYS A 1014 11.97 16.89 49.97
C LYS A 1014 12.80 17.47 48.82
N SER A 1015 13.93 16.85 48.50
CA SER A 1015 14.80 17.27 47.40
C SER A 1015 14.12 17.13 46.04
N VAL A 1016 13.52 15.97 45.76
CA VAL A 1016 12.91 15.69 44.46
C VAL A 1016 11.57 16.43 44.27
N ILE A 1017 10.77 16.62 45.32
CA ILE A 1017 9.56 17.47 45.28
C ILE A 1017 9.92 18.91 44.86
N SER A 1018 11.02 19.47 45.38
CA SER A 1018 11.48 20.81 44.96
C SER A 1018 11.86 20.84 43.47
N GLN A 1019 12.60 19.83 43.01
CA GLN A 1019 12.99 19.71 41.60
C GLN A 1019 11.78 19.48 40.67
N ALA A 1020 10.77 18.73 41.12
CA ALA A 1020 9.52 18.51 40.39
C ALA A 1020 8.69 19.78 40.24
N LYS A 1021 8.63 20.61 41.29
CA LYS A 1021 7.98 21.93 41.27
C LYS A 1021 8.70 22.91 40.33
N GLU A 1022 10.04 22.92 40.32
CA GLU A 1022 10.83 23.72 39.36
C GLU A 1022 10.72 23.22 37.91
N ALA A 1023 10.57 21.91 37.70
CA ALA A 1023 10.44 21.30 36.38
C ALA A 1023 9.02 21.33 35.80
N GLY A 1024 8.01 21.71 36.58
CA GLY A 1024 6.61 21.76 36.14
C GLY A 1024 5.96 20.39 35.95
N ILE A 1025 6.31 19.41 36.79
CA ILE A 1025 5.70 18.07 36.79
C ILE A 1025 4.20 18.16 37.16
N GLU A 1026 3.41 17.17 36.71
CA GLU A 1026 1.98 17.12 36.99
C GLU A 1026 1.68 17.17 38.50
N LYS A 1027 0.73 18.03 38.87
CA LYS A 1027 0.42 18.33 40.28
C LYS A 1027 -0.04 17.11 41.07
N SER A 1028 -0.73 16.16 40.43
CA SER A 1028 -1.20 14.89 41.01
C SER A 1028 -0.06 14.10 41.69
N ILE A 1029 1.04 13.88 40.97
CA ILE A 1029 2.21 13.13 41.44
C ILE A 1029 2.95 13.89 42.56
N ILE A 1030 2.94 15.23 42.50
CA ILE A 1030 3.49 16.08 43.56
C ILE A 1030 2.62 16.00 44.82
N ASP A 1031 1.30 16.06 44.69
CA ASP A 1031 0.35 15.97 45.81
C ASP A 1031 0.45 14.60 46.52
N GLU A 1032 0.66 13.51 45.76
CA GLU A 1032 0.92 12.17 46.31
C GLU A 1032 2.24 12.12 47.10
N ALA A 1033 3.33 12.64 46.53
CA ALA A 1033 4.62 12.71 47.21
C ALA A 1033 4.59 13.57 48.50
N GLU A 1034 3.85 14.68 48.49
CA GLU A 1034 3.63 15.50 49.68
C GLU A 1034 2.77 14.77 50.74
N THR A 1035 1.79 13.96 50.32
CA THR A 1035 0.97 13.14 51.25
C THR A 1035 1.80 12.08 51.98
N VAL A 1036 2.70 11.38 51.25
CA VAL A 1036 3.66 10.43 51.86
C VAL A 1036 4.60 11.14 52.83
N LEU A 1037 5.06 12.35 52.48
CA LEU A 1037 5.93 13.15 53.33
C LEU A 1037 5.24 13.61 54.64
N GLU A 1038 3.94 13.95 54.58
CA GLU A 1038 3.14 14.26 55.76
C GLU A 1038 2.92 13.03 56.66
N SER A 1039 2.64 11.85 56.09
CA SER A 1039 2.52 10.60 56.83
C SER A 1039 3.82 10.23 57.56
N LEU A 1040 4.98 10.36 56.91
CA LEU A 1040 6.30 10.16 57.54
C LEU A 1040 6.54 11.11 58.72
N ALA A 1041 6.17 12.38 58.57
CA ALA A 1041 6.29 13.37 59.64
C ALA A 1041 5.32 13.11 60.81
N ALA A 1042 4.11 12.60 60.54
CA ALA A 1042 3.16 12.17 61.56
C ALA A 1042 3.63 10.91 62.30
N SER A 1043 4.15 9.91 61.60
CA SER A 1043 4.68 8.68 62.20
C SER A 1043 5.84 8.97 63.17
N LYS A 1044 6.71 9.94 62.85
CA LYS A 1044 7.78 10.39 63.77
C LYS A 1044 7.23 11.09 65.02
N LYS A 1045 6.16 11.88 64.90
CA LYS A 1045 5.47 12.49 66.06
C LYS A 1045 4.80 11.45 66.94
N LEU A 1046 4.15 10.44 66.34
CA LEU A 1046 3.54 9.32 67.05
C LEU A 1046 4.58 8.57 67.87
N GLN A 1047 5.71 8.18 67.26
CA GLN A 1047 6.80 7.50 67.95
C GLN A 1047 7.40 8.34 69.09
N ALA A 1048 7.55 9.67 68.91
CA ALA A 1048 8.03 10.56 69.96
C ALA A 1048 7.04 10.70 71.13
N ALA A 1049 5.72 10.73 70.86
CA ALA A 1049 4.69 10.76 71.90
C ALA A 1049 4.59 9.43 72.66
N MET A 1050 4.74 8.29 71.98
CA MET A 1050 4.82 6.98 72.62
C MET A 1050 6.04 6.89 73.55
N GLN A 1051 7.17 7.48 73.16
CA GLN A 1051 8.37 7.55 74.00
C GLN A 1051 8.23 8.49 75.21
N SER A 1052 7.51 9.61 75.08
CA SER A 1052 7.29 10.53 76.21
C SER A 1052 6.26 10.02 77.22
N ARG A 1053 5.33 9.15 76.79
CA ARG A 1053 4.19 8.64 77.56
C ARG A 1053 3.31 9.76 78.18
N ASP A 1054 3.30 10.96 77.57
CA ASP A 1054 2.32 12.01 77.88
C ASP A 1054 0.98 11.68 77.19
N PRO A 1055 -0.11 11.43 77.92
CA PRO A 1055 -1.42 11.14 77.34
C PRO A 1055 -1.93 12.27 76.43
N THR A 1056 -1.56 13.52 76.69
CA THR A 1056 -2.02 14.70 75.94
C THR A 1056 -1.38 14.75 74.55
N ALA A 1057 -0.05 14.63 74.49
CA ALA A 1057 0.69 14.50 73.23
C ALA A 1057 0.30 13.22 72.47
N LEU A 1058 0.06 12.11 73.18
CA LEU A 1058 -0.27 10.81 72.57
C LEU A 1058 -1.62 10.87 71.83
N VAL A 1059 -2.68 11.41 72.45
CA VAL A 1059 -3.98 11.64 71.76
C VAL A 1059 -3.83 12.53 70.53
N GLN A 1060 -3.09 13.63 70.64
CA GLN A 1060 -2.88 14.55 69.50
C GLN A 1060 -2.10 13.88 68.36
N ALA A 1061 -1.12 13.03 68.69
CA ALA A 1061 -0.34 12.31 67.70
C ALA A 1061 -1.13 11.16 67.05
N ILE A 1062 -1.97 10.43 67.79
CA ILE A 1062 -2.88 9.40 67.27
C ILE A 1062 -3.88 10.00 66.28
N ILE A 1063 -4.52 11.12 66.64
CA ILE A 1063 -5.46 11.81 65.77
C ILE A 1063 -4.77 12.27 64.48
N LEU A 1064 -3.57 12.87 64.59
CA LEU A 1064 -2.79 13.28 63.42
C LEU A 1064 -2.42 12.07 62.54
N ALA A 1065 -1.94 10.98 63.14
CA ALA A 1065 -1.53 9.75 62.45
C ALA A 1065 -2.69 9.10 61.68
N LYS A 1066 -3.89 9.03 62.28
CA LYS A 1066 -5.11 8.58 61.58
C LYS A 1066 -5.54 9.52 60.46
N MET A 1067 -5.34 10.84 60.62
CA MET A 1067 -5.66 11.82 59.57
C MET A 1067 -4.70 11.80 58.37
N THR A 1068 -3.44 11.41 58.54
CA THR A 1068 -2.42 11.38 57.48
C THR A 1068 -2.13 9.98 56.93
N GLY A 1069 -2.91 8.96 57.29
CA GLY A 1069 -2.69 7.59 56.81
C GLY A 1069 -1.35 7.00 57.26
N VAL A 1070 -1.05 7.07 58.56
CA VAL A 1070 0.05 6.30 59.16
C VAL A 1070 -0.40 4.85 59.38
N ASP A 1071 0.48 3.93 59.04
CA ASP A 1071 0.53 2.50 59.42
C ASP A 1071 -0.31 2.13 60.67
N GLU A 1072 -1.36 1.33 60.47
CA GLU A 1072 -2.34 1.00 61.50
C GLU A 1072 -1.74 0.24 62.69
N ASP A 1073 -0.71 -0.59 62.50
CA ASP A 1073 -0.06 -1.33 63.60
C ASP A 1073 0.61 -0.36 64.59
N LYS A 1074 1.20 0.74 64.09
CA LYS A 1074 1.81 1.78 64.92
C LYS A 1074 0.76 2.61 65.65
N VAL A 1075 -0.38 2.83 65.00
CA VAL A 1075 -1.52 3.54 65.58
C VAL A 1075 -2.17 2.71 66.69
N GLN A 1076 -2.36 1.41 66.48
CA GLN A 1076 -2.86 0.49 67.49
C GLN A 1076 -1.93 0.42 68.70
N GLN A 1077 -0.62 0.27 68.49
CA GLN A 1077 0.37 0.30 69.59
C GLN A 1077 0.32 1.61 70.41
N ALA A 1078 0.00 2.74 69.77
CA ALA A 1078 -0.17 4.01 70.46
C ALA A 1078 -1.51 4.10 71.22
N GLU A 1079 -2.59 3.53 70.69
CA GLU A 1079 -3.89 3.45 71.36
C GLU A 1079 -3.89 2.46 72.53
N ASP A 1080 -3.22 1.32 72.41
CA ASP A 1080 -3.01 0.37 73.51
C ASP A 1080 -2.20 1.02 74.64
N LEU A 1081 -1.12 1.72 74.31
CA LEU A 1081 -0.34 2.53 75.26
C LEU A 1081 -1.16 3.65 75.89
N MET A 1082 -2.07 4.28 75.15
CA MET A 1082 -3.00 5.28 75.70
C MET A 1082 -3.96 4.64 76.72
N ASN A 1083 -4.45 3.43 76.44
CA ASN A 1083 -5.30 2.66 77.36
C ASN A 1083 -4.53 2.21 78.62
N GLU A 1084 -3.23 1.86 78.52
CA GLU A 1084 -2.39 1.62 79.71
C GLU A 1084 -2.25 2.86 80.61
N LEU A 1085 -2.18 4.05 80.00
CA LEU A 1085 -1.95 5.31 80.71
C LEU A 1085 -3.22 5.94 81.31
N VAL A 1086 -4.41 5.49 80.90
CA VAL A 1086 -5.71 5.97 81.41
C VAL A 1086 -6.28 4.95 82.41
N VAL A 1087 -5.92 5.13 83.68
CA VAL A 1087 -6.50 4.35 84.79
C VAL A 1087 -8.01 4.67 84.92
N PRO A 1088 -8.91 3.68 84.96
CA PRO A 1088 -10.32 3.92 85.20
C PRO A 1088 -10.55 4.46 86.62
N SER A 1089 -11.12 5.65 86.74
CA SER A 1089 -11.67 6.12 88.01
C SER A 1089 -13.09 5.58 88.18
N GLU A 1090 -13.28 4.65 89.12
CA GLU A 1090 -14.61 4.23 89.57
C GLU A 1090 -15.30 5.34 90.41
N GLU A 1091 -16.54 5.04 90.84
CA GLU A 1091 -17.46 5.89 91.61
C GLU A 1091 -18.19 7.03 90.85
N HIS A 1092 -19.40 7.33 91.33
CA HIS A 1092 -20.48 7.89 90.49
C HIS A 1092 -20.86 9.35 90.81
N GLY A 1093 -20.51 10.24 89.87
CA GLY A 1093 -21.46 11.13 89.18
C GLY A 1093 -22.28 12.19 89.95
N ARG A 1094 -22.20 13.45 89.47
CA ARG A 1094 -23.29 14.44 89.58
C ARG A 1094 -23.30 15.46 88.44
N SER A 1095 -24.28 15.29 87.55
CA SER A 1095 -24.91 16.25 86.61
C SER A 1095 -24.13 17.49 86.14
N PHE A 1096 -23.92 17.60 84.82
CA PHE A 1096 -23.67 18.86 84.12
C PHE A 1096 -24.92 19.33 83.36
N TYR A 1097 -25.81 20.06 84.04
CA TYR A 1097 -26.83 20.92 83.42
C TYR A 1097 -26.70 22.36 83.95
N ALA A 1098 -26.83 23.34 83.07
CA ALA A 1098 -26.57 24.76 83.34
C ALA A 1098 -27.68 25.44 84.17
N PRO A 1099 -27.44 26.64 84.74
CA PRO A 1099 -27.59 27.87 83.94
C PRO A 1099 -26.56 28.99 84.22
N ALA A 1100 -26.53 30.01 83.35
CA ALA A 1100 -25.93 31.32 83.62
C ALA A 1100 -26.97 32.30 84.22
N PRO A 1101 -26.56 33.42 84.86
CA PRO A 1101 -26.57 34.69 84.10
C PRO A 1101 -25.53 35.77 84.53
N LYS A 1102 -25.42 36.81 83.66
CA LYS A 1102 -25.18 38.27 83.85
C LYS A 1102 -24.77 38.79 85.26
N THR A 1103 -23.91 39.81 85.43
CA THR A 1103 -24.08 41.22 84.95
C THR A 1103 -22.79 42.08 85.07
N GLU A 1104 -22.65 43.14 84.25
CA GLU A 1104 -22.07 44.50 84.53
C GLU A 1104 -20.63 44.66 85.12
N LYS A 1105 -19.83 45.72 84.90
CA LYS A 1105 -19.90 47.01 84.13
C LYS A 1105 -18.48 47.62 83.96
N GLU A 1106 -18.33 48.55 83.01
CA GLU A 1106 -17.31 49.66 82.96
C GLU A 1106 -15.79 49.30 82.95
N SER A 1107 -14.84 50.06 82.35
CA SER A 1107 -14.88 51.24 81.45
C SER A 1107 -13.52 51.48 80.74
N VAL A 1108 -13.53 52.02 79.50
CA VAL A 1108 -12.56 53.00 78.87
C VAL A 1108 -11.03 52.66 78.85
N ALA A 1109 -10.23 52.84 77.78
CA ALA A 1109 -10.33 53.62 76.53
C ALA A 1109 -9.71 52.91 75.27
N GLU A 1110 -9.89 53.54 74.10
CA GLU A 1110 -8.98 53.74 72.92
C GLU A 1110 -7.86 52.71 72.57
N GLU A 1111 -7.54 52.41 71.30
CA GLU A 1111 -7.99 52.96 69.99
C GLU A 1111 -7.95 51.86 68.88
N ALA A 1112 -8.31 52.21 67.63
CA ALA A 1112 -8.46 51.29 66.48
C ALA A 1112 -8.11 52.00 65.15
N PRO A 1113 -8.20 51.40 63.93
CA PRO A 1113 -8.52 50.02 63.53
C PRO A 1113 -7.31 49.39 62.75
N THR A 1114 -7.35 48.36 61.88
CA THR A 1114 -8.44 47.67 61.15
C THR A 1114 -8.14 46.18 60.89
N GLN A 1115 -9.17 45.49 60.41
CA GLN A 1115 -9.33 44.08 60.06
C GLN A 1115 -9.01 43.81 58.56
N LYS A 1116 -8.93 42.61 57.95
CA LYS A 1116 -8.86 41.15 58.28
C LYS A 1116 -9.79 40.34 57.33
N LYS A 1117 -9.19 39.51 56.48
CA LYS A 1117 -9.60 38.16 55.98
C LYS A 1117 -11.10 37.77 55.87
N LYS A 1118 -11.49 37.22 54.69
CA LYS A 1118 -12.09 35.86 54.45
C LYS A 1118 -12.58 35.76 52.97
N LYS A 1119 -13.07 34.63 52.42
CA LYS A 1119 -12.70 33.17 52.36
C LYS A 1119 -13.92 32.43 51.73
N LYS A 1120 -13.71 31.36 50.92
CA LYS A 1120 -14.75 30.53 50.21
C LYS A 1120 -15.43 31.25 49.03
N SER A 1121 -15.57 30.73 47.78
CA SER A 1121 -15.77 29.39 47.16
C SER A 1121 -17.24 29.00 46.95
N TRP A 1122 -17.64 28.68 45.70
CA TRP A 1122 -18.54 27.57 45.32
C TRP A 1122 -18.60 27.43 43.78
N ALA A 1123 -19.17 26.34 43.25
CA ALA A 1123 -19.30 26.04 41.81
C ALA A 1123 -20.75 26.26 41.29
N GLY A 1124 -20.95 26.36 39.97
CA GLY A 1124 -22.30 26.41 39.38
C GLY A 1124 -22.41 26.65 37.86
N LEU A 1125 -22.76 25.58 37.13
CA LEU A 1125 -23.60 25.49 35.92
C LEU A 1125 -23.52 26.50 34.74
N LEU A 1126 -23.21 25.93 33.56
CA LEU A 1126 -24.01 25.91 32.30
C LEU A 1126 -24.57 27.19 31.62
N ASN A 1127 -24.48 27.17 30.28
CA ASN A 1127 -25.24 27.95 29.28
C ASN A 1127 -25.02 29.48 29.28
N THR A 1128 -25.01 30.20 28.15
CA THR A 1128 -25.52 29.93 26.80
C THR A 1128 -24.54 30.38 25.69
N GLY A 1129 -24.69 29.81 24.48
CA GLY A 1129 -24.45 30.56 23.24
C GLY A 1129 -25.76 30.66 22.45
N PRO A 1130 -25.76 31.13 21.18
CA PRO A 1130 -24.72 31.84 20.43
C PRO A 1130 -25.26 33.20 19.87
N LYS A 1131 -24.46 33.94 19.07
CA LYS A 1131 -24.82 34.44 17.71
C LYS A 1131 -24.08 35.72 17.23
N TYR A 1132 -23.82 35.70 15.91
CA TYR A 1132 -23.80 36.81 14.93
C TYR A 1132 -22.60 37.78 14.87
N ALA A 1133 -21.70 37.47 13.93
CA ALA A 1133 -21.43 38.27 12.73
C ALA A 1133 -21.49 39.82 12.82
N GLY A 1134 -20.34 40.46 12.62
CA GLY A 1134 -20.20 41.85 12.18
C GLY A 1134 -19.02 41.99 11.22
N ARG A 1135 -19.22 42.68 10.08
CA ARG A 1135 -18.14 43.06 9.15
C ARG A 1135 -17.65 44.48 9.45
N ASN A 1136 -16.39 44.69 9.05
CA ASN A 1136 -15.63 45.95 8.83
C ASN A 1136 -14.43 46.03 9.79
N ARG A 1137 -13.17 46.14 9.34
CA ARG A 1137 -12.54 46.92 8.23
C ARG A 1137 -12.33 48.38 8.62
N GLU A 1138 -11.18 48.90 8.20
CA GLU A 1138 -10.49 50.11 8.68
C GLU A 1138 -9.87 49.93 10.09
N ASP A 1139 -8.67 50.47 10.40
CA ASP A 1139 -7.82 51.36 9.59
C ASP A 1139 -6.29 51.05 9.66
N ARG A 1140 -5.48 51.93 9.06
CA ARG A 1140 -4.07 51.78 8.65
C ARG A 1140 -3.01 52.18 9.70
N ALA A 1141 -1.78 51.80 9.34
CA ALA A 1141 -0.48 52.28 9.85
C ALA A 1141 -0.12 51.87 11.29
N SER A 1142 1.13 51.50 11.59
CA SER A 1142 2.40 51.69 10.85
C SER A 1142 3.13 50.39 10.49
#